data_AF-A0A962J3D9-F1
#
_entry.id   AF-A0A962J3D9-F1
#
_cell.length_a   1.000
_cell.length_b   1.000
_cell.length_c   1.000
_cell.angle_alpha   90.00
_cell.angle_beta   90.00
_cell.angle_gamma   90.00
#
_symmetry.space_group_name_H-M   'P 1'
#
loop_
_entity.id
_entity.type
_entity.pdbx_description
1 polymer ?
#
loop_
_entity_poly.entity_id
_entity_poly.type
_entity_poly.pdbx_seq_one_letter_code
_entity_poly.pdbx_strand_id
1 'polypeptide(L)'
;MADHLETEAKNYIERRNLLLKGVDPAVVRSAWFTLAHLLLSEGDHVVDMGCDDGAVTYAMAALYPRIYFTGLDKSKRQIMRAKEQYRLPNLDFKIGDASSDIFDPESLDAIINSYVLHEIFSASRYNERIVSDTLRKQFKALKKGGAMFIRDYARPPPEEFVLLEMPDEESAGEDLAHLSEADLLVWYAEHARPRQDAGCGGFFLEELPCRVPGTRLFRLPYRWAYEFIMRKDDRAHWETHLPLEYTFFTPREFRQELSALGARVQYSAPYWDEDMINARFEGRFRLFDDQGRSLGNPPTCFVAVSYKMTERKSLNIEERRPSASASNALKISAMRNQKTGEIVDVVSRDLHISEVIPYRIDSDGHLKIYLHDGVARSIANAVPRGGINIDGRRWSGHMVETMSVDGAAISEMEAFDEKHTVLFARDHLGLKPDEGAVLEHGPDYYPAPDYIDEKIHTYYLKVSKAKGPLLPKSLAGMTHKFQAKGMIREMEAQQILDAITVGMIPNARLEMQILSLYHHLGLRAQTWTGRTIDLQLNKIANPANVSGLLKAMGEPDERFKTVKGSAGQLRPIHSTFVEEGQTRGSISGLSAEDVDFIVHDGKTVNTAVVIPLTKDLKGQVHAGFSVAYLPVPQRYEGNGMSVTAPSFNIPPEVTTLKQLKRFIADQYGISPSHVFKLGESYFAHLGLTPHRIHPFAIAAPPALMKDPDTHFIPFYQMMLLQRLISKEPHFMLAIARAYRYFHDELKLEAKMQVKAIIKQRFEGLQPDWSIPLNYETMDMMRQHIEERLQEKHELERQAQHKHEIEEEELKKKRKDAPPQNFIAPPIAAMEVDEQPAQTEVKTVATLNKEELLEEFEHPKESVPEAELSAESGSAATYSAALDETTRKAEAEKKKTQAFKPHPDSRGLVRDFDLEAEIEAFIDEVQPDLGSPRPEKW
;
A
#
# COMPACT_ATOMS: atom_id res chain seq x y z
N MET A 1 19.01 7.83 35.50
CA MET A 1 17.67 7.90 34.87
C MET A 1 17.35 6.59 34.16
N ALA A 2 18.20 6.09 33.26
CA ALA A 2 18.08 4.73 32.70
C ALA A 2 17.88 3.65 33.79
N ASP A 3 18.76 3.60 34.79
CA ASP A 3 18.73 2.61 35.89
C ASP A 3 17.46 2.68 36.77
N HIS A 4 16.77 3.84 36.81
CA HIS A 4 15.51 3.99 37.55
C HIS A 4 14.28 3.56 36.71
N LEU A 5 14.41 3.54 35.39
CA LEU A 5 13.36 3.06 34.48
C LEU A 5 13.37 1.53 34.35
N GLU A 6 14.45 0.86 34.77
CA GLU A 6 14.53 -0.61 34.80
C GLU A 6 13.64 -1.25 35.88
N THR A 7 13.25 -0.50 36.91
CA THR A 7 12.43 -1.01 38.04
C THR A 7 10.92 -0.89 37.85
N GLU A 8 10.43 -0.18 36.83
CA GLU A 8 8.98 0.08 36.65
C GLU A 8 8.34 -0.58 35.41
N ALA A 9 9.12 -0.90 34.36
CA ALA A 9 8.59 -1.46 33.12
C ALA A 9 8.46 -3.00 33.18
N LYS A 10 7.28 -3.54 32.84
CA LYS A 10 7.01 -5.00 32.86
C LYS A 10 7.54 -5.73 31.62
N ASN A 11 7.76 -5.01 30.51
CA ASN A 11 8.27 -5.56 29.26
C ASN A 11 9.08 -4.53 28.45
N TYR A 12 9.73 -5.01 27.39
CA TYR A 12 10.55 -4.18 26.50
C TYR A 12 9.77 -3.02 25.85
N ILE A 13 8.52 -3.24 25.44
CA ILE A 13 7.71 -2.23 24.73
C ILE A 13 7.46 -1.03 25.64
N GLU A 14 7.11 -1.27 26.91
CA GLU A 14 6.95 -0.21 27.93
C GLU A 14 8.25 0.55 28.15
N ARG A 15 9.37 -0.16 28.38
CA ARG A 15 10.70 0.44 28.59
C ARG A 15 11.06 1.37 27.43
N ARG A 16 10.90 0.90 26.19
CA ARG A 16 11.16 1.68 24.98
C ARG A 16 10.23 2.89 24.86
N ASN A 17 8.93 2.72 25.09
CA ASN A 17 7.97 3.80 24.99
C ASN A 17 8.25 4.91 26.05
N LEU A 18 8.74 4.55 27.24
CA LEU A 18 9.22 5.49 28.24
C LEU A 18 10.48 6.25 27.77
N LEU A 19 11.45 5.56 27.17
CA LEU A 19 12.66 6.19 26.60
C LEU A 19 12.35 7.17 25.45
N LEU A 20 11.27 6.92 24.70
CA LEU A 20 10.85 7.74 23.55
C LEU A 20 9.82 8.81 23.90
N LYS A 21 9.26 8.83 25.12
CA LYS A 21 8.14 9.71 25.53
C LYS A 21 8.42 11.22 25.34
N GLY A 22 9.67 11.64 25.44
CA GLY A 22 10.13 13.02 25.24
C GLY A 22 10.82 13.30 23.90
N VAL A 23 10.81 12.34 22.97
CA VAL A 23 11.40 12.48 21.63
C VAL A 23 10.31 12.92 20.65
N ASP A 24 10.63 13.85 19.75
CA ASP A 24 9.69 14.28 18.70
C ASP A 24 9.22 13.06 17.88
N PRO A 25 7.89 12.85 17.71
CA PRO A 25 7.36 11.77 16.89
C PRO A 25 7.92 11.71 15.46
N ALA A 26 8.32 12.84 14.86
CA ALA A 26 8.98 12.88 13.55
C ALA A 26 10.39 12.27 13.59
N VAL A 27 11.16 12.53 14.67
CA VAL A 27 12.47 11.88 14.91
C VAL A 27 12.29 10.38 15.08
N VAL A 28 11.30 9.93 15.86
CA VAL A 28 10.98 8.50 16.04
C VAL A 28 10.58 7.84 14.71
N ARG A 29 9.74 8.50 13.89
CA ARG A 29 9.37 8.03 12.54
C ARG A 29 10.58 7.94 11.61
N SER A 30 11.50 8.92 11.65
CA SER A 30 12.72 8.91 10.83
C SER A 30 13.69 7.80 11.23
N ALA A 31 13.88 7.59 12.54
CA ALA A 31 14.65 6.48 13.09
C ALA A 31 14.07 5.13 12.68
N TRP A 32 12.76 4.93 12.88
CA TRP A 32 12.07 3.71 12.45
C TRP A 32 12.18 3.47 10.93
N PHE A 33 11.94 4.50 10.11
CA PHE A 33 12.01 4.40 8.66
C PHE A 33 13.42 4.00 8.18
N THR A 34 14.46 4.52 8.83
CA THR A 34 15.85 4.15 8.55
C THR A 34 16.13 2.70 8.92
N LEU A 35 15.71 2.27 10.11
CA LEU A 35 15.89 0.90 10.60
C LEU A 35 15.08 -0.14 9.82
N ALA A 36 13.90 0.23 9.32
CA ALA A 36 13.08 -0.63 8.46
C ALA A 36 13.79 -1.05 7.15
N HIS A 37 14.85 -0.33 6.74
CA HIS A 37 15.67 -0.66 5.59
C HIS A 37 16.93 -1.48 5.93
N LEU A 38 17.12 -1.90 7.18
CA LEU A 38 18.31 -2.58 7.68
C LEU A 38 17.95 -3.85 8.46
N LEU A 39 18.32 -5.01 7.92
CA LEU A 39 18.00 -6.33 8.52
C LEU A 39 19.09 -6.79 9.51
N LEU A 40 19.22 -6.03 10.60
CA LEU A 40 20.32 -6.08 11.57
C LEU A 40 20.21 -7.24 12.59
N SER A 41 21.35 -7.74 13.02
CA SER A 41 21.49 -8.81 14.02
C SER A 41 21.80 -8.26 15.42
N GLU A 42 21.56 -9.07 16.46
CA GLU A 42 21.96 -8.73 17.83
C GLU A 42 23.49 -8.64 17.94
N GLY A 43 23.98 -7.52 18.47
CA GLY A 43 25.41 -7.21 18.57
C GLY A 43 26.01 -6.41 17.41
N ASP A 44 25.24 -6.11 16.36
CA ASP A 44 25.71 -5.30 15.23
C ASP A 44 26.14 -3.88 15.68
N HIS A 45 27.22 -3.37 15.08
CA HIS A 45 27.68 -1.99 15.23
C HIS A 45 27.25 -1.15 14.02
N VAL A 46 26.36 -0.19 14.27
CA VAL A 46 25.83 0.76 13.30
C VAL A 46 26.42 2.15 13.54
N VAL A 47 26.82 2.84 12.46
CA VAL A 47 27.26 4.25 12.52
C VAL A 47 26.30 5.15 11.75
N ASP A 48 25.90 6.24 12.39
CA ASP A 48 25.05 7.30 11.84
C ASP A 48 25.94 8.50 11.44
N MET A 49 26.15 8.69 10.14
CA MET A 49 27.08 9.68 9.58
C MET A 49 26.38 11.03 9.40
N GLY A 50 26.84 12.06 10.12
CA GLY A 50 26.18 13.36 10.17
C GLY A 50 24.99 13.35 11.14
N CYS A 51 25.18 12.84 12.36
CA CYS A 51 24.09 12.64 13.32
C CYS A 51 23.50 13.94 13.93
N ASP A 52 24.05 15.10 13.59
CA ASP A 52 23.74 16.42 14.15
C ASP A 52 23.60 16.40 15.69
N ASP A 53 22.41 16.66 16.24
CA ASP A 53 22.14 16.70 17.68
C ASP A 53 22.07 15.31 18.36
N GLY A 54 22.09 14.23 17.56
CA GLY A 54 22.05 12.85 18.01
C GLY A 54 20.66 12.31 18.32
N ALA A 55 19.57 13.06 18.10
CA ALA A 55 18.22 12.66 18.47
C ALA A 55 17.74 11.42 17.69
N VAL A 56 18.03 11.35 16.39
CA VAL A 56 17.70 10.19 15.55
C VAL A 56 18.52 8.97 15.99
N THR A 57 19.81 9.12 16.24
CA THR A 57 20.68 8.03 16.71
C THR A 57 20.24 7.48 18.07
N TYR A 58 19.84 8.37 19.00
CA TYR A 58 19.25 7.97 20.29
C TYR A 58 17.93 7.21 20.11
N ALA A 59 17.05 7.69 19.23
CA ALA A 59 15.81 7.00 18.93
C ALA A 59 16.07 5.62 18.33
N MET A 60 17.03 5.47 17.42
CA MET A 60 17.43 4.16 16.88
C MET A 60 17.96 3.21 17.97
N ALA A 61 18.82 3.70 18.87
CA ALA A 61 19.35 2.93 19.99
C ALA A 61 18.26 2.51 21.00
N ALA A 62 17.24 3.34 21.21
CA ALA A 62 16.07 2.99 22.02
C ALA A 62 15.16 1.96 21.31
N LEU A 63 14.99 2.07 19.98
CA LEU A 63 14.20 1.15 19.15
C LEU A 63 14.82 -0.26 19.02
N TYR A 64 16.14 -0.39 19.15
CA TYR A 64 16.86 -1.66 19.13
C TYR A 64 17.98 -1.70 20.20
N PRO A 65 17.66 -2.05 21.47
CA PRO A 65 18.62 -2.01 22.59
C PRO A 65 19.75 -3.05 22.49
N ARG A 66 19.59 -4.07 21.62
CA ARG A 66 20.58 -5.14 21.38
C ARG A 66 21.53 -4.83 20.22
N ILE A 67 21.45 -3.64 19.63
CA ILE A 67 22.31 -3.15 18.53
C ILE A 67 23.08 -1.92 19.06
N TYR A 68 24.37 -1.84 18.74
CA TYR A 68 25.23 -0.74 19.20
C TYR A 68 25.30 0.38 18.15
N PHE A 69 24.95 1.60 18.55
CA PHE A 69 24.92 2.77 17.68
C PHE A 69 26.02 3.77 18.02
N THR A 70 26.62 4.36 16.99
CA THR A 70 27.53 5.51 17.13
C THR A 70 27.08 6.65 16.23
N GLY A 71 26.71 7.79 16.81
CA GLY A 71 26.49 9.02 16.04
C GLY A 71 27.80 9.73 15.77
N LEU A 72 28.07 10.09 14.51
CA LEU A 72 29.27 10.82 14.10
C LEU A 72 28.89 12.20 13.57
N ASP A 73 29.51 13.27 14.09
CA ASP A 73 29.38 14.60 13.50
C ASP A 73 30.68 15.44 13.64
N LYS A 74 30.90 16.35 12.69
CA LYS A 74 32.06 17.27 12.66
C LYS A 74 31.99 18.33 13.78
N SER A 75 30.79 18.66 14.25
CA SER A 75 30.51 19.69 15.24
C SER A 75 30.74 19.18 16.66
N LYS A 76 31.91 19.52 17.22
CA LYS A 76 32.21 19.33 18.65
C LYS A 76 31.10 19.84 19.57
N ARG A 77 30.39 20.93 19.20
CA ARG A 77 29.30 21.49 20.01
C ARG A 77 28.09 20.56 20.05
N GLN A 78 27.67 20.02 18.91
CA GLN A 78 26.50 19.14 18.84
C GLN A 78 26.81 17.81 19.52
N ILE A 79 27.97 17.20 19.27
CA ILE A 79 28.39 15.94 19.91
C ILE A 79 28.49 16.05 21.45
N MET A 80 28.98 17.17 21.99
CA MET A 80 29.01 17.36 23.44
C MET A 80 27.59 17.43 24.04
N ARG A 81 26.67 18.15 23.38
CA ARG A 81 25.25 18.20 23.77
C ARG A 81 24.59 16.81 23.69
N ALA A 82 24.84 16.06 22.62
CA ALA A 82 24.33 14.71 22.44
C ALA A 82 24.75 13.78 23.60
N LYS A 83 26.02 13.82 24.04
CA LYS A 83 26.51 13.03 25.20
C LYS A 83 25.96 13.47 26.56
N GLU A 84 25.54 14.73 26.69
CA GLU A 84 24.91 15.26 27.89
C GLU A 84 23.44 14.84 27.96
N GLN A 85 22.72 14.95 26.84
CA GLN A 85 21.28 14.73 26.72
C GLN A 85 20.88 13.26 26.53
N TYR A 86 21.62 12.50 25.71
CA TYR A 86 21.28 11.16 25.27
C TYR A 86 22.26 10.11 25.82
N ARG A 87 21.77 9.22 26.69
CA ARG A 87 22.58 8.18 27.34
C ARG A 87 21.84 6.85 27.39
N LEU A 88 22.39 5.86 26.69
CA LEU A 88 21.95 4.46 26.70
C LEU A 88 23.20 3.56 26.69
N PRO A 89 23.13 2.33 27.23
CA PRO A 89 24.29 1.42 27.26
C PRO A 89 24.79 1.02 25.87
N ASN A 90 23.93 1.12 24.86
CA ASN A 90 24.20 0.76 23.47
C ASN A 90 24.41 1.98 22.53
N LEU A 91 24.77 3.15 23.08
CA LEU A 91 24.92 4.40 22.34
C LEU A 91 26.22 5.15 22.69
N ASP A 92 26.95 5.61 21.68
CA ASP A 92 28.05 6.59 21.81
C ASP A 92 27.93 7.68 20.72
N PHE A 93 28.63 8.78 20.91
CA PHE A 93 28.75 9.87 19.94
C PHE A 93 30.23 10.21 19.72
N LYS A 94 30.65 10.48 18.48
CA LYS A 94 32.06 10.76 18.15
C LYS A 94 32.18 12.01 17.30
N ILE A 95 33.24 12.77 17.56
CA ILE A 95 33.58 13.95 16.76
C ILE A 95 34.40 13.47 15.57
N GLY A 96 33.97 13.77 14.35
CA GLY A 96 34.72 13.46 13.14
C GLY A 96 34.00 13.85 11.86
N ASP A 97 34.77 14.03 10.79
CA ASP A 97 34.26 14.35 9.46
C ASP A 97 33.87 13.07 8.71
N ALA A 98 32.61 12.94 8.31
CA ALA A 98 32.08 11.76 7.61
C ALA A 98 32.77 11.44 6.26
N SER A 99 33.55 12.37 5.70
CA SER A 99 34.40 12.17 4.51
C SER A 99 35.79 11.59 4.82
N SER A 100 36.15 11.42 6.10
CA SER A 100 37.46 10.94 6.57
C SER A 100 37.48 9.44 6.93
N ASP A 101 38.68 8.86 6.96
CA ASP A 101 38.92 7.44 7.30
C ASP A 101 39.01 7.30 8.83
N ILE A 102 37.84 7.23 9.50
CA ILE A 102 37.70 7.29 10.97
C ILE A 102 37.61 5.91 11.64
N PHE A 103 37.09 4.92 10.91
CA PHE A 103 36.81 3.58 11.44
C PHE A 103 37.76 2.57 10.79
N ASP A 104 38.12 1.53 11.54
CA ASP A 104 39.01 0.48 11.06
C ASP A 104 38.40 -0.31 9.88
N PRO A 105 39.22 -0.89 8.98
CA PRO A 105 38.73 -1.70 7.89
C PRO A 105 37.94 -2.92 8.40
N GLU A 106 36.78 -3.19 7.82
CA GLU A 106 35.90 -4.31 8.23
C GLU A 106 35.51 -4.32 9.72
N SER A 107 35.32 -3.14 10.35
CA SER A 107 34.89 -3.03 11.76
C SER A 107 33.37 -2.86 11.95
N LEU A 108 32.64 -2.36 10.95
CA LEU A 108 31.22 -1.95 11.09
C LEU A 108 30.24 -2.91 10.43
N ASP A 109 29.08 -3.15 11.04
CA ASP A 109 28.01 -3.97 10.47
C ASP A 109 27.06 -3.14 9.61
N ALA A 110 26.80 -1.88 9.96
CA ALA A 110 26.11 -0.95 9.06
C ALA A 110 26.59 0.51 9.16
N ILE A 111 26.40 1.24 8.06
CA ILE A 111 26.60 2.69 7.97
C ILE A 111 25.33 3.32 7.40
N ILE A 112 24.87 4.38 8.06
CA ILE A 112 23.72 5.20 7.67
C ILE A 112 24.27 6.55 7.18
N ASN A 113 23.91 6.92 5.96
CA ASN A 113 24.07 8.27 5.42
C ASN A 113 22.66 8.82 5.16
N SER A 114 22.12 9.62 6.08
CA SER A 114 20.80 10.22 5.94
C SER A 114 20.95 11.74 5.80
N TYR A 115 20.72 12.26 4.59
CA TYR A 115 20.83 13.67 4.22
C TYR A 115 22.22 14.31 4.48
N VAL A 116 23.29 13.52 4.37
CA VAL A 116 24.67 13.96 4.64
C VAL A 116 25.56 14.05 3.39
N LEU A 117 25.27 13.31 2.31
CA LEU A 117 26.17 13.25 1.15
C LEU A 117 26.08 14.53 0.31
N HIS A 118 24.90 15.14 0.23
CA HIS A 118 24.74 16.44 -0.44
C HIS A 118 25.44 17.59 0.32
N GLU A 119 25.57 17.51 1.65
CA GLU A 119 26.41 18.44 2.41
C GLU A 119 27.88 18.28 2.04
N ILE A 120 28.39 17.04 1.96
CA ILE A 120 29.77 16.74 1.58
C ILE A 120 30.05 17.22 0.15
N PHE A 121 29.11 16.99 -0.78
CA PHE A 121 29.15 17.54 -2.13
C PHE A 121 29.25 19.07 -2.12
N SER A 122 28.37 19.74 -1.40
CA SER A 122 28.32 21.21 -1.33
C SER A 122 29.56 21.83 -0.68
N ALA A 123 30.03 21.24 0.42
CA ALA A 123 31.23 21.68 1.14
C ALA A 123 32.51 21.47 0.31
N SER A 124 32.55 20.45 -0.55
CA SER A 124 33.68 20.13 -1.42
C SER A 124 33.71 20.90 -2.75
N ARG A 125 33.00 22.04 -2.82
CA ARG A 125 32.82 22.86 -4.03
C ARG A 125 32.17 22.09 -5.18
N TYR A 126 31.11 21.33 -4.87
CA TYR A 126 30.28 20.62 -5.84
C TYR A 126 31.07 19.54 -6.62
N ASN A 127 31.97 18.83 -5.93
CA ASN A 127 32.85 17.83 -6.53
C ASN A 127 32.36 16.40 -6.23
N GLU A 128 31.65 15.81 -7.20
CA GLU A 128 31.12 14.44 -7.12
C GLU A 128 32.18 13.39 -6.70
N ARG A 129 33.46 13.58 -7.10
CA ARG A 129 34.56 12.65 -6.77
C ARG A 129 34.83 12.54 -5.27
N ILE A 130 34.62 13.62 -4.51
CA ILE A 130 34.79 13.61 -3.05
C ILE A 130 33.69 12.78 -2.37
N VAL A 131 32.49 12.74 -2.96
CA VAL A 131 31.42 11.85 -2.51
C VAL A 131 31.77 10.40 -2.85
N SER A 132 32.23 10.10 -4.07
CA SER A 132 32.71 8.76 -4.46
C SER A 132 33.84 8.25 -3.55
N ASP A 133 34.82 9.09 -3.21
CA ASP A 133 35.90 8.74 -2.30
C ASP A 133 35.44 8.62 -0.83
N THR A 134 34.40 9.36 -0.43
CA THR A 134 33.74 9.17 0.87
C THR A 134 33.06 7.81 0.95
N LEU A 135 32.24 7.47 -0.04
CA LEU A 135 31.59 6.16 -0.14
C LEU A 135 32.63 5.03 -0.15
N ARG A 136 33.75 5.19 -0.87
CA ARG A 136 34.88 4.25 -0.88
C ARG A 136 35.47 4.02 0.52
N LYS A 137 35.72 5.07 1.31
CA LYS A 137 36.26 4.97 2.68
C LYS A 137 35.26 4.32 3.65
N GLN A 138 34.00 4.73 3.60
CA GLN A 138 32.95 4.13 4.43
C GLN A 138 32.75 2.65 4.08
N PHE A 139 32.73 2.30 2.80
CA PHE A 139 32.62 0.92 2.33
C PHE A 139 33.84 0.06 2.69
N LYS A 140 35.03 0.65 2.83
CA LYS A 140 36.22 -0.02 3.40
C LYS A 140 35.99 -0.40 4.87
N ALA A 141 35.37 0.47 5.68
CA ALA A 141 35.08 0.22 7.09
C ALA A 141 33.97 -0.83 7.34
N LEU A 142 33.04 -1.03 6.40
CA LEU A 142 32.04 -2.10 6.51
C LEU A 142 32.68 -3.50 6.51
N LYS A 143 32.14 -4.42 7.32
CA LYS A 143 32.40 -5.87 7.25
C LYS A 143 31.85 -6.44 5.95
N LYS A 144 32.35 -7.62 5.56
CA LYS A 144 31.73 -8.44 4.49
C LYS A 144 30.34 -8.89 4.96
N GLY A 145 29.31 -8.60 4.17
CA GLY A 145 27.91 -8.73 4.56
C GLY A 145 27.34 -7.50 5.27
N GLY A 146 28.16 -6.50 5.61
CA GLY A 146 27.68 -5.25 6.22
C GLY A 146 26.94 -4.34 5.24
N ALA A 147 26.03 -3.53 5.76
CA ALA A 147 25.08 -2.73 5.00
C ALA A 147 25.44 -1.24 4.94
N MET A 148 25.23 -0.60 3.79
CA MET A 148 25.21 0.85 3.65
C MET A 148 23.78 1.28 3.28
N PHE A 149 23.17 2.08 4.15
CA PHE A 149 21.93 2.80 3.88
C PHE A 149 22.26 4.23 3.45
N ILE A 150 21.69 4.65 2.33
CA ILE A 150 21.72 6.04 1.85
C ILE A 150 20.28 6.50 1.72
N ARG A 151 19.96 7.63 2.37
CA ARG A 151 18.75 8.42 2.14
C ARG A 151 19.19 9.83 1.83
N ASP A 152 19.02 10.27 0.60
CA ASP A 152 19.43 11.62 0.18
C ASP A 152 18.59 12.10 -1.02
N TYR A 153 18.90 13.26 -1.57
CA TYR A 153 18.21 13.77 -2.75
C TYR A 153 18.86 13.23 -4.04
N ALA A 154 18.05 12.64 -4.91
CA ALA A 154 18.51 12.20 -6.23
C ALA A 154 18.24 13.27 -7.29
N ARG A 155 19.24 13.50 -8.15
CA ARG A 155 19.13 14.35 -9.34
C ARG A 155 18.03 13.80 -10.26
N PRO A 156 17.03 14.60 -10.67
CA PRO A 156 16.13 14.23 -11.76
C PRO A 156 16.94 14.01 -13.06
N PRO A 157 16.33 13.51 -14.15
CA PRO A 157 17.04 13.36 -15.41
C PRO A 157 17.81 14.65 -15.80
N PRO A 158 19.10 14.55 -16.15
CA PRO A 158 19.91 15.72 -16.48
C PRO A 158 19.44 16.36 -17.79
N GLU A 159 19.75 17.64 -17.97
CA GLU A 159 19.46 18.43 -19.18
C GLU A 159 17.97 18.66 -19.51
N GLU A 160 17.03 18.04 -18.78
CA GLU A 160 15.59 18.27 -18.92
C GLU A 160 15.14 19.61 -18.31
N PHE A 161 14.24 20.29 -19.02
CA PHE A 161 13.48 21.45 -18.53
C PHE A 161 12.07 21.02 -18.10
N VAL A 162 11.52 21.74 -17.14
CA VAL A 162 10.16 21.57 -16.63
C VAL A 162 9.44 22.91 -16.58
N LEU A 163 8.11 22.83 -16.55
CA LEU A 163 7.25 23.97 -16.27
C LEU A 163 6.73 23.84 -14.83
N LEU A 164 6.99 24.85 -14.01
CA LEU A 164 6.54 24.98 -12.63
C LEU A 164 5.49 26.08 -12.57
N GLU A 165 4.24 25.71 -12.31
CA GLU A 165 3.11 26.63 -12.16
C GLU A 165 2.80 26.79 -10.67
N MET A 166 2.68 28.03 -10.19
CA MET A 166 2.42 28.37 -8.79
C MET A 166 1.32 29.44 -8.68
N PRO A 167 0.58 29.53 -7.56
CA PRO A 167 -0.35 30.64 -7.30
C PRO A 167 0.32 32.00 -7.47
N ASP A 168 -0.42 32.95 -8.04
CA ASP A 168 -0.02 34.35 -8.15
C ASP A 168 -0.44 35.09 -6.87
N GLU A 169 0.40 35.00 -5.85
CA GLU A 169 0.18 35.62 -4.53
C GLU A 169 1.15 36.79 -4.34
N GLU A 170 0.65 37.93 -3.86
CA GLU A 170 1.49 39.08 -3.52
C GLU A 170 2.40 38.75 -2.32
N SER A 171 3.69 39.12 -2.42
CA SER A 171 4.64 39.03 -1.31
C SER A 171 4.20 39.91 -0.13
N ALA A 172 4.23 39.36 1.09
CA ALA A 172 3.82 40.06 2.31
C ALA A 172 4.86 41.07 2.84
N GLY A 173 6.03 41.14 2.19
CA GLY A 173 7.15 42.00 2.52
C GLY A 173 8.36 41.69 1.62
N GLU A 174 9.41 42.49 1.72
CA GLU A 174 10.61 42.37 0.87
C GLU A 174 11.62 41.31 1.37
N ASP A 175 11.55 40.93 2.64
CA ASP A 175 12.44 39.91 3.23
C ASP A 175 12.12 38.49 2.74
N LEU A 176 13.14 37.64 2.65
CA LEU A 176 13.03 36.22 2.23
C LEU A 176 11.96 35.40 2.96
N ALA A 177 11.65 35.74 4.21
CA ALA A 177 10.62 35.08 5.01
C ALA A 177 9.19 35.48 4.63
N HIS A 178 9.03 36.57 3.87
CA HIS A 178 7.76 37.20 3.51
C HIS A 178 7.49 37.20 1.99
N LEU A 179 8.49 36.86 1.16
CA LEU A 179 8.30 36.61 -0.27
C LEU A 179 7.30 35.47 -0.54
N SER A 180 6.43 35.67 -1.53
CA SER A 180 5.57 34.62 -2.11
C SER A 180 6.41 33.44 -2.64
N GLU A 181 5.81 32.27 -2.86
CA GLU A 181 6.57 31.14 -3.45
C GLU A 181 7.05 31.47 -4.89
N ALA A 182 6.31 32.31 -5.65
CA ALA A 182 6.72 32.77 -6.97
C ALA A 182 7.91 33.76 -6.92
N ASP A 183 7.85 34.78 -6.06
CA ASP A 183 8.92 35.77 -5.96
C ASP A 183 10.19 35.20 -5.31
N LEU A 184 10.04 34.25 -4.38
CA LEU A 184 11.18 33.49 -3.85
C LEU A 184 11.88 32.68 -4.94
N LEU A 185 11.15 32.11 -5.91
CA LEU A 185 11.77 31.39 -7.03
C LEU A 185 12.56 32.33 -7.93
N VAL A 186 12.01 33.50 -8.25
CA VAL A 186 12.72 34.54 -9.02
C VAL A 186 14.00 34.96 -8.29
N TRP A 187 13.90 35.28 -7.00
CA TRP A 187 15.05 35.62 -6.18
C TRP A 187 16.09 34.48 -6.14
N TYR A 188 15.66 33.24 -5.97
CA TYR A 188 16.54 32.07 -5.91
C TYR A 188 17.27 31.81 -7.23
N ALA A 189 16.63 32.08 -8.37
CA ALA A 189 17.25 31.98 -9.69
C ALA A 189 18.40 32.96 -9.90
N GLU A 190 18.42 34.10 -9.21
CA GLU A 190 19.53 35.06 -9.24
C GLU A 190 20.63 34.73 -8.20
N HIS A 191 20.22 34.21 -7.02
CA HIS A 191 21.09 34.15 -5.83
C HIS A 191 21.63 32.76 -5.47
N ALA A 192 21.23 31.68 -6.17
CA ALA A 192 21.78 30.35 -5.96
C ALA A 192 23.32 30.32 -6.12
N ARG A 193 24.02 29.42 -5.41
CA ARG A 193 25.49 29.27 -5.46
C ARG A 193 26.28 30.56 -5.08
N PRO A 194 25.96 31.25 -3.97
CA PRO A 194 26.56 32.54 -3.59
C PRO A 194 28.07 32.49 -3.24
N ARG A 195 28.68 31.30 -3.29
CA ARG A 195 30.12 31.08 -3.04
C ARG A 195 30.95 30.97 -4.34
N GLN A 196 30.33 31.10 -5.50
CA GLN A 196 31.03 31.20 -6.78
C GLN A 196 31.33 32.68 -7.11
N ASP A 197 32.15 32.94 -8.13
CA ASP A 197 32.47 34.30 -8.55
C ASP A 197 31.20 35.07 -8.95
N ALA A 198 31.19 36.39 -8.73
CA ALA A 198 30.04 37.24 -9.04
C ALA A 198 29.74 37.21 -10.55
N GLY A 199 28.61 36.59 -10.91
CA GLY A 199 28.22 36.29 -12.30
C GLY A 199 28.23 34.78 -12.66
N CYS A 200 28.71 33.90 -11.78
CA CYS A 200 28.61 32.44 -11.90
C CYS A 200 27.52 31.81 -11.01
N GLY A 201 26.89 32.62 -10.15
CA GLY A 201 25.71 32.24 -9.38
C GLY A 201 24.44 32.18 -10.22
N GLY A 202 23.36 31.71 -9.60
CA GLY A 202 22.03 31.61 -10.20
C GLY A 202 21.81 30.42 -11.13
N PHE A 203 20.67 30.43 -11.82
CA PHE A 203 20.27 29.46 -12.83
C PHE A 203 19.25 30.04 -13.82
N PHE A 204 19.07 29.38 -14.97
CA PHE A 204 18.08 29.80 -15.97
C PHE A 204 16.65 29.71 -15.40
N LEU A 205 15.93 30.83 -15.46
CA LEU A 205 14.51 30.94 -15.18
C LEU A 205 13.88 31.81 -16.27
N GLU A 206 12.80 31.33 -16.86
CA GLU A 206 12.01 32.05 -17.87
C GLU A 206 10.54 32.06 -17.41
N GLU A 207 9.96 33.24 -17.24
CA GLU A 207 8.53 33.37 -16.93
C GLU A 207 7.72 33.34 -18.23
N LEU A 208 6.71 32.48 -18.28
CA LEU A 208 5.85 32.22 -19.43
C LEU A 208 4.41 32.67 -19.14
N PRO A 209 3.58 32.90 -20.19
CA PRO A 209 2.16 33.13 -20.02
C PRO A 209 1.49 32.01 -19.20
N CYS A 210 0.71 32.39 -18.19
CA CYS A 210 0.02 31.44 -17.33
C CYS A 210 -0.95 30.53 -18.11
N ARG A 211 -1.09 29.26 -17.70
CA ARG A 211 -2.09 28.34 -18.28
C ARG A 211 -3.41 28.39 -17.53
N VAL A 212 -3.38 28.83 -16.27
CA VAL A 212 -4.56 29.03 -15.42
C VAL A 212 -4.56 30.46 -14.87
N PRO A 213 -5.68 31.22 -14.97
CA PRO A 213 -5.78 32.55 -14.37
C PRO A 213 -5.45 32.55 -12.87
N GLY A 214 -4.73 33.55 -12.40
CA GLY A 214 -4.27 33.63 -11.00
C GLY A 214 -3.10 32.68 -10.67
N THR A 215 -2.29 32.32 -11.66
CA THR A 215 -1.04 31.57 -11.48
C THR A 215 0.09 32.21 -12.28
N ARG A 216 1.34 31.98 -11.85
CA ARG A 216 2.56 32.30 -12.60
C ARG A 216 3.22 30.99 -13.06
N LEU A 217 3.75 30.99 -14.29
CA LEU A 217 4.32 29.80 -14.92
C LEU A 217 5.79 30.03 -15.25
N PHE A 218 6.66 29.15 -14.76
CA PHE A 218 8.11 29.27 -14.93
C PHE A 218 8.68 28.06 -15.67
N ARG A 219 9.53 28.31 -16.67
CA ARG A 219 10.35 27.31 -17.35
C ARG A 219 11.77 27.36 -16.80
N LEU A 220 12.25 26.22 -16.29
CA LEU A 220 13.55 26.09 -15.65
C LEU A 220 14.10 24.65 -15.73
N PRO A 221 15.42 24.43 -15.55
CA PRO A 221 15.98 23.08 -15.51
C PRO A 221 15.38 22.28 -14.35
N TYR A 222 15.00 21.02 -14.58
CA TYR A 222 14.28 20.18 -13.61
C TYR A 222 15.03 20.07 -12.28
N ARG A 223 16.36 20.02 -12.32
CA ARG A 223 17.22 20.06 -11.13
C ARG A 223 16.85 21.21 -10.18
N TRP A 224 16.74 22.43 -10.69
CA TRP A 224 16.51 23.61 -9.86
C TRP A 224 15.06 23.72 -9.37
N ALA A 225 14.09 23.28 -10.18
CA ALA A 225 12.71 23.11 -9.73
C ALA A 225 12.63 22.13 -8.55
N TYR A 226 13.27 20.97 -8.67
CA TYR A 226 13.33 19.97 -7.59
C TYR A 226 13.97 20.56 -6.32
N GLU A 227 15.15 21.17 -6.45
CA GLU A 227 15.87 21.73 -5.30
C GLU A 227 15.13 22.88 -4.63
N PHE A 228 14.41 23.71 -5.39
CA PHE A 228 13.52 24.75 -4.86
C PHE A 228 12.36 24.14 -4.07
N ILE A 229 11.62 23.19 -4.67
CA ILE A 229 10.47 22.52 -4.05
C ILE A 229 10.85 21.85 -2.72
N MET A 230 12.04 21.26 -2.61
CA MET A 230 12.49 20.61 -1.37
C MET A 230 12.83 21.59 -0.24
N ARG A 231 13.18 22.84 -0.55
CA ARG A 231 13.65 23.83 0.45
C ARG A 231 12.69 24.99 0.71
N LYS A 232 11.77 25.34 -0.20
CA LYS A 232 10.91 26.55 -0.19
C LYS A 232 10.15 26.84 1.12
N ASP A 233 9.93 25.82 1.96
CA ASP A 233 9.23 25.94 3.24
C ASP A 233 10.16 26.26 4.44
N ASP A 234 11.46 26.01 4.35
CA ASP A 234 12.44 26.28 5.42
C ASP A 234 13.02 27.70 5.31
N ARG A 235 12.14 28.70 5.46
CA ARG A 235 12.51 30.12 5.34
C ARG A 235 13.50 30.57 6.43
N ALA A 236 13.48 29.94 7.60
CA ALA A 236 14.33 30.31 8.74
C ALA A 236 15.83 30.05 8.50
N HIS A 237 16.16 29.01 7.71
CA HIS A 237 17.55 28.62 7.42
C HIS A 237 17.98 28.95 5.99
N TRP A 238 17.15 29.69 5.23
CA TRP A 238 17.34 29.92 3.79
C TRP A 238 18.75 30.37 3.41
N GLU A 239 19.25 31.44 4.03
CA GLU A 239 20.59 31.98 3.77
C GLU A 239 21.71 30.95 4.06
N THR A 240 21.54 30.14 5.11
CA THR A 240 22.52 29.11 5.49
C THR A 240 22.49 27.90 4.56
N HIS A 241 21.32 27.60 3.98
CA HIS A 241 21.12 26.50 3.03
C HIS A 241 21.33 26.93 1.56
N LEU A 242 21.38 28.22 1.25
CA LEU A 242 21.60 28.77 -0.09
C LEU A 242 22.89 28.27 -0.79
N PRO A 243 24.02 27.99 -0.08
CA PRO A 243 25.19 27.36 -0.68
C PRO A 243 25.06 25.85 -0.91
N LEU A 244 24.03 25.20 -0.36
CA LEU A 244 23.83 23.75 -0.48
C LEU A 244 23.14 23.41 -1.80
N GLU A 245 23.75 22.48 -2.54
CA GLU A 245 23.14 21.79 -3.67
C GLU A 245 22.75 20.38 -3.22
N TYR A 246 21.46 20.10 -3.24
CA TYR A 246 20.89 18.84 -2.76
C TYR A 246 21.15 17.70 -3.76
N THR A 247 21.07 17.96 -5.06
CA THR A 247 21.04 16.92 -6.08
C THR A 247 22.36 16.77 -6.82
N PHE A 248 23.12 15.72 -6.54
CA PHE A 248 24.42 15.47 -7.19
C PHE A 248 24.43 14.19 -8.04
N PHE A 249 23.81 13.09 -7.61
CA PHE A 249 23.69 11.87 -8.41
C PHE A 249 22.24 11.55 -8.77
N THR A 250 22.02 11.10 -10.00
CA THR A 250 20.77 10.44 -10.40
C THR A 250 20.63 9.09 -9.71
N PRO A 251 19.41 8.49 -9.64
CA PRO A 251 19.22 7.14 -9.11
C PRO A 251 20.09 6.07 -9.80
N ARG A 252 20.47 6.31 -11.07
CA ARG A 252 21.37 5.43 -11.83
C ARG A 252 22.82 5.58 -11.38
N GLU A 253 23.30 6.80 -11.22
CA GLU A 253 24.68 7.09 -10.78
C GLU A 253 24.92 6.57 -9.37
N PHE A 254 23.98 6.77 -8.43
CA PHE A 254 24.05 6.15 -7.10
C PHE A 254 24.23 4.62 -7.16
N ARG A 255 23.47 3.94 -8.02
CA ARG A 255 23.60 2.47 -8.21
C ARG A 255 24.96 2.11 -8.84
N GLN A 256 25.44 2.90 -9.80
CA GLN A 256 26.71 2.65 -10.48
C GLN A 256 27.91 2.81 -9.54
N GLU A 257 27.96 3.89 -8.77
CA GLU A 257 29.04 4.14 -7.79
C GLU A 257 29.10 3.02 -6.74
N LEU A 258 27.98 2.65 -6.13
CA LEU A 258 27.92 1.54 -5.17
C LEU A 258 28.34 0.20 -5.81
N SER A 259 27.87 -0.10 -7.03
CA SER A 259 28.23 -1.35 -7.72
C SER A 259 29.71 -1.39 -8.12
N ALA A 260 30.32 -0.24 -8.45
CA ALA A 260 31.74 -0.12 -8.75
C ALA A 260 32.63 -0.42 -7.53
N LEU A 261 32.14 -0.15 -6.31
CA LEU A 261 32.80 -0.56 -5.06
C LEU A 261 32.68 -2.07 -4.78
N GLY A 262 31.90 -2.83 -5.57
CA GLY A 262 31.60 -4.24 -5.32
C GLY A 262 30.38 -4.45 -4.41
N ALA A 263 29.53 -3.43 -4.25
CA ALA A 263 28.32 -3.55 -3.44
C ALA A 263 27.19 -4.25 -4.23
N ARG A 264 26.45 -5.13 -3.55
CA ARG A 264 25.14 -5.58 -4.01
C ARG A 264 24.15 -4.48 -3.65
N VAL A 265 23.68 -3.68 -4.62
CA VAL A 265 22.62 -2.69 -4.36
C VAL A 265 21.28 -3.41 -4.26
N GLN A 266 21.01 -3.92 -3.06
CA GLN A 266 19.88 -4.77 -2.72
C GLN A 266 18.55 -4.13 -3.05
N TYR A 267 18.40 -2.86 -2.71
CA TYR A 267 17.19 -2.08 -2.86
C TYR A 267 17.54 -0.66 -3.26
N SER A 268 16.77 -0.06 -4.15
CA SER A 268 16.84 1.37 -4.42
C SER A 268 15.50 1.89 -4.91
N ALA A 269 15.05 3.03 -4.39
CA ALA A 269 13.74 3.59 -4.70
C ALA A 269 13.69 5.12 -4.54
N PRO A 270 12.96 5.84 -5.41
CA PRO A 270 12.36 7.11 -5.00
C PRO A 270 11.35 6.86 -3.86
N TYR A 271 11.30 7.78 -2.90
CA TYR A 271 10.32 7.75 -1.81
C TYR A 271 9.43 8.99 -1.85
N TRP A 272 8.16 8.82 -1.48
CA TRP A 272 7.17 9.88 -1.42
C TRP A 272 6.56 9.87 -0.01
N ASP A 273 7.05 10.77 0.84
CA ASP A 273 6.45 11.00 2.15
C ASP A 273 5.13 11.78 1.98
N GLU A 274 4.00 11.08 2.10
CA GLU A 274 2.69 11.73 1.96
C GLU A 274 2.43 12.81 3.02
N ASP A 275 3.05 12.77 4.22
CA ASP A 275 2.86 13.82 5.24
C ASP A 275 3.50 15.12 4.75
N MET A 276 4.74 15.01 4.22
CA MET A 276 5.46 16.14 3.63
C MET A 276 4.77 16.66 2.37
N ILE A 277 4.27 15.77 1.51
CA ILE A 277 3.53 16.13 0.29
C ILE A 277 2.25 16.89 0.62
N ASN A 278 1.45 16.40 1.57
CA ASN A 278 0.19 17.03 1.96
C ASN A 278 0.43 18.40 2.62
N ALA A 279 1.50 18.56 3.41
CA ALA A 279 1.80 19.82 4.09
C ALA A 279 2.49 20.88 3.21
N ARG A 280 3.32 20.46 2.24
CA ARG A 280 4.23 21.36 1.50
C ARG A 280 3.97 21.46 0.00
N PHE A 281 3.39 20.43 -0.64
CA PHE A 281 3.28 20.35 -2.10
C PHE A 281 1.86 20.50 -2.62
N GLU A 282 0.88 19.78 -2.05
CA GLU A 282 -0.49 19.82 -2.55
C GLU A 282 -1.09 21.23 -2.45
N GLY A 283 -1.76 21.66 -3.52
CA GLY A 283 -2.30 23.01 -3.68
C GLY A 283 -1.27 24.11 -4.02
N ARG A 284 0.01 23.92 -3.71
CA ARG A 284 1.02 25.01 -3.80
C ARG A 284 1.73 25.13 -5.15
N PHE A 285 1.85 24.03 -5.90
CA PHE A 285 2.41 24.08 -7.25
C PHE A 285 1.86 22.96 -8.14
N ARG A 286 2.08 23.10 -9.46
CA ARG A 286 1.92 22.03 -10.44
C ARG A 286 3.20 21.91 -11.26
N LEU A 287 3.66 20.68 -11.44
CA LEU A 287 4.85 20.37 -12.22
C LEU A 287 4.47 19.67 -13.54
N PHE A 288 5.03 20.15 -14.63
CA PHE A 288 4.87 19.59 -15.97
C PHE A 288 6.22 19.41 -16.65
N ASP A 289 6.31 18.52 -17.63
CA ASP A 289 7.45 18.47 -18.54
C ASP A 289 7.43 19.65 -19.54
N ASP A 290 8.50 19.80 -20.32
CA ASP A 290 8.62 20.82 -21.37
C ASP A 290 7.58 20.69 -22.51
N GLN A 291 6.76 19.63 -22.49
CA GLN A 291 5.63 19.40 -23.40
C GLN A 291 4.26 19.66 -22.74
N GLY A 292 4.26 20.19 -21.51
CA GLY A 292 3.06 20.56 -20.76
C GLY A 292 2.29 19.38 -20.14
N ARG A 293 2.83 18.15 -20.17
CA ARG A 293 2.25 16.94 -19.54
C ARG A 293 2.59 16.93 -18.05
N SER A 294 1.62 16.60 -17.19
CA SER A 294 1.86 16.66 -15.73
C SER A 294 2.77 15.52 -15.26
N LEU A 295 3.81 15.89 -14.51
CA LEU A 295 4.77 14.96 -13.88
C LEU A 295 4.32 14.49 -12.49
N GLY A 296 3.26 15.08 -11.95
CA GLY A 296 2.86 14.86 -10.56
C GLY A 296 3.87 15.43 -9.56
N ASN A 297 3.86 14.88 -8.34
CA ASN A 297 4.71 15.37 -7.27
C ASN A 297 6.09 14.67 -7.32
N PRO A 298 7.22 15.42 -7.25
CA PRO A 298 8.54 14.81 -7.24
C PRO A 298 8.78 13.98 -5.97
N PRO A 299 9.71 12.99 -5.98
CA PRO A 299 10.08 12.22 -4.80
C PRO A 299 10.60 13.12 -3.67
N THR A 300 10.21 12.86 -2.43
CA THR A 300 10.67 13.62 -1.25
C THR A 300 12.10 13.26 -0.83
N CYS A 301 12.56 12.06 -1.23
CA CYS A 301 13.98 11.66 -1.22
C CYS A 301 14.17 10.41 -2.10
N PHE A 302 15.41 9.95 -2.18
CA PHE A 302 15.82 8.68 -2.75
C PHE A 302 16.47 7.82 -1.67
N VAL A 303 16.18 6.52 -1.67
CA VAL A 303 16.74 5.54 -0.75
C VAL A 303 17.52 4.49 -1.54
N ALA A 304 18.70 4.11 -1.05
CA ALA A 304 19.46 2.95 -1.51
C ALA A 304 19.98 2.14 -0.31
N VAL A 305 19.82 0.83 -0.39
CA VAL A 305 20.43 -0.14 0.55
C VAL A 305 21.38 -1.01 -0.25
N SER A 306 22.62 -1.10 0.20
CA SER A 306 23.62 -1.96 -0.44
C SER A 306 24.42 -2.77 0.57
N TYR A 307 24.81 -3.99 0.20
CA TYR A 307 25.64 -4.86 1.03
C TYR A 307 27.03 -5.00 0.46
N LYS A 308 28.05 -4.97 1.33
CA LYS A 308 29.43 -5.25 0.95
C LYS A 308 29.63 -6.74 0.68
N MET A 309 29.80 -7.10 -0.57
CA MET A 309 30.00 -8.49 -0.96
C MET A 309 31.49 -8.85 -0.99
N THR A 310 31.78 -10.15 -0.99
CA THR A 310 33.12 -10.67 -1.35
C THR A 310 33.26 -10.75 -2.87
N GLU A 311 34.50 -10.72 -3.38
CA GLU A 311 34.75 -10.91 -4.82
C GLU A 311 34.05 -12.18 -5.35
N ARG A 312 33.62 -12.13 -6.62
CA ARG A 312 32.88 -13.20 -7.30
C ARG A 312 31.58 -13.65 -6.63
N LYS A 313 31.03 -12.88 -5.67
CA LYS A 313 29.63 -13.03 -5.26
C LYS A 313 28.72 -12.22 -6.16
N SER A 314 27.48 -12.69 -6.28
CA SER A 314 26.45 -12.04 -7.08
C SER A 314 26.05 -10.68 -6.49
N LEU A 315 26.03 -9.67 -7.35
CA LEU A 315 25.66 -8.28 -7.06
C LEU A 315 24.31 -7.90 -7.67
N ASN A 316 24.00 -8.47 -8.84
CA ASN A 316 22.79 -8.19 -9.61
C ASN A 316 22.39 -9.46 -10.39
N ILE A 317 21.09 -9.70 -10.55
CA ILE A 317 20.57 -10.73 -11.44
C ILE A 317 19.53 -10.05 -12.32
N GLU A 318 19.74 -10.07 -13.64
CA GLU A 318 18.87 -9.38 -14.60
C GLU A 318 18.61 -10.21 -15.85
N GLU A 319 17.51 -9.90 -16.53
CA GLU A 319 17.17 -10.54 -17.79
C GLU A 319 18.06 -10.00 -18.92
N ARG A 320 18.75 -10.89 -19.64
CA ARG A 320 19.71 -10.49 -20.67
C ARG A 320 19.13 -10.52 -22.08
N ARG A 321 18.33 -11.55 -22.40
CA ARG A 321 17.71 -11.77 -23.72
C ARG A 321 16.67 -12.89 -23.67
N PRO A 322 15.73 -12.96 -24.63
CA PRO A 322 15.01 -14.18 -24.96
C PRO A 322 15.98 -15.33 -25.25
N SER A 323 15.64 -16.55 -24.82
CA SER A 323 16.45 -17.73 -25.13
C SER A 323 15.89 -18.52 -26.30
N ALA A 324 16.78 -19.19 -27.04
CA ALA A 324 16.47 -19.98 -28.22
C ALA A 324 16.45 -21.50 -27.95
N SER A 325 16.70 -21.93 -26.71
CA SER A 325 16.49 -23.31 -26.28
C SER A 325 15.00 -23.67 -26.24
N ALA A 326 14.69 -24.97 -26.21
CA ALA A 326 13.33 -25.44 -26.07
C ALA A 326 12.80 -25.17 -24.65
N SER A 327 11.74 -24.35 -24.57
CA SER A 327 10.95 -24.07 -23.36
C SER A 327 9.96 -25.20 -23.09
N ASN A 328 9.99 -25.79 -21.90
CA ASN A 328 9.12 -26.93 -21.55
C ASN A 328 8.55 -26.90 -20.11
N ALA A 329 8.91 -25.94 -19.24
CA ALA A 329 8.56 -26.04 -17.82
C ALA A 329 7.13 -25.57 -17.47
N LEU A 330 6.53 -24.70 -18.29
CA LEU A 330 5.22 -24.10 -18.03
C LEU A 330 4.15 -24.58 -19.02
N LYS A 331 3.00 -24.98 -18.50
CA LYS A 331 1.83 -25.42 -19.26
C LYS A 331 0.64 -24.50 -18.99
N ILE A 332 0.18 -23.81 -20.04
CA ILE A 332 -1.05 -23.03 -20.02
C ILE A 332 -2.21 -23.92 -20.46
N SER A 333 -3.33 -23.87 -19.73
CA SER A 333 -4.56 -24.60 -20.02
C SER A 333 -5.76 -23.65 -19.96
N ALA A 334 -6.57 -23.62 -21.03
CA ALA A 334 -7.83 -22.88 -21.01
C ALA A 334 -8.88 -23.59 -20.15
N MET A 335 -9.55 -22.85 -19.27
CA MET A 335 -10.67 -23.32 -18.47
C MET A 335 -11.91 -22.47 -18.78
N ARG A 336 -13.00 -23.13 -19.21
CA ARG A 336 -14.28 -22.47 -19.48
C ARG A 336 -15.18 -22.56 -18.25
N ASN A 337 -15.71 -21.43 -17.82
CA ASN A 337 -16.84 -21.35 -16.90
C ASN A 337 -18.12 -21.72 -17.66
N GLN A 338 -18.72 -22.87 -17.33
CA GLN A 338 -19.91 -23.39 -18.00
C GLN A 338 -21.19 -22.57 -17.72
N LYS A 339 -21.20 -21.73 -16.67
CA LYS A 339 -22.35 -20.89 -16.31
C LYS A 339 -22.33 -19.54 -17.03
N THR A 340 -21.15 -18.93 -17.22
CA THR A 340 -21.00 -17.63 -17.91
C THR A 340 -20.54 -17.73 -19.36
N GLY A 341 -19.95 -18.86 -19.76
CA GLY A 341 -19.31 -19.05 -21.07
C GLY A 341 -17.88 -18.50 -21.17
N GLU A 342 -17.43 -17.73 -20.18
CA GLU A 342 -16.09 -17.15 -20.10
C GLU A 342 -14.99 -18.22 -20.15
N ILE A 343 -13.85 -17.88 -20.74
CA ILE A 343 -12.66 -18.73 -20.80
C ILE A 343 -11.49 -17.96 -20.19
N VAL A 344 -10.80 -18.59 -19.24
CA VAL A 344 -9.59 -18.07 -18.60
C VAL A 344 -8.40 -18.99 -18.87
N ASP A 345 -7.21 -18.41 -19.00
CA ASP A 345 -5.97 -19.18 -19.05
C ASP A 345 -5.43 -19.43 -17.64
N VAL A 346 -5.09 -20.69 -17.35
CA VAL A 346 -4.43 -21.08 -16.10
C VAL A 346 -3.06 -21.67 -16.41
N VAL A 347 -2.00 -21.14 -15.80
CA VAL A 347 -0.64 -21.69 -15.87
C VAL A 347 -0.41 -22.71 -14.75
N SER A 348 0.26 -23.80 -15.11
CA SER A 348 0.65 -24.91 -14.25
C SER A 348 2.09 -25.31 -14.56
N ARG A 349 2.78 -25.92 -13.59
CA ARG A 349 4.14 -26.47 -13.72
C ARG A 349 4.31 -27.65 -12.78
N ASP A 350 5.29 -28.51 -13.06
CA ASP A 350 5.61 -29.65 -12.21
C ASP A 350 6.52 -29.21 -11.05
N LEU A 351 5.93 -28.51 -10.07
CA LEU A 351 6.60 -28.04 -8.87
C LEU A 351 5.60 -28.05 -7.70
N HIS A 352 5.87 -28.88 -6.70
CA HIS A 352 5.09 -28.95 -5.47
C HIS A 352 5.99 -28.50 -4.31
N ILE A 353 5.66 -27.37 -3.68
CA ILE A 353 6.43 -26.82 -2.57
C ILE A 353 5.55 -26.59 -1.34
N SER A 354 6.16 -26.79 -0.18
CA SER A 354 5.62 -26.33 1.09
C SER A 354 6.55 -25.29 1.71
N GLU A 355 5.99 -24.29 2.37
CA GLU A 355 6.74 -23.22 3.02
C GLU A 355 6.76 -23.45 4.54
N VAL A 356 7.94 -23.36 5.14
CA VAL A 356 8.13 -23.51 6.60
C VAL A 356 8.70 -22.22 7.17
N ILE A 357 8.14 -21.75 8.29
CA ILE A 357 8.76 -20.74 9.15
C ILE A 357 9.13 -21.40 10.48
N PRO A 358 10.42 -21.78 10.65
CA PRO A 358 10.94 -22.12 11.96
C PRO A 358 11.05 -20.85 12.81
N TYR A 359 10.68 -20.93 14.08
CA TYR A 359 10.60 -19.77 14.96
C TYR A 359 11.02 -20.09 16.39
N ARG A 360 11.33 -19.03 17.15
CA ARG A 360 11.44 -19.06 18.61
C ARG A 360 11.01 -17.73 19.21
N ILE A 361 10.72 -17.73 20.50
CA ILE A 361 10.56 -16.51 21.29
C ILE A 361 11.85 -16.33 22.11
N ASP A 362 12.39 -15.11 22.19
CA ASP A 362 13.57 -14.82 23.02
C ASP A 362 13.21 -14.47 24.48
N SER A 363 14.22 -14.17 25.30
CA SER A 363 14.05 -13.82 26.72
C SER A 363 13.18 -12.59 26.96
N ASP A 364 13.04 -11.71 25.97
CA ASP A 364 12.40 -10.41 26.08
C ASP A 364 10.99 -10.44 25.45
N GLY A 365 10.57 -11.59 24.91
CA GLY A 365 9.31 -11.79 24.22
C GLY A 365 9.33 -11.52 22.72
N HIS A 366 10.50 -11.30 22.10
CA HIS A 366 10.56 -11.08 20.64
C HIS A 366 10.42 -12.38 19.88
N LEU A 367 9.55 -12.38 18.86
CA LEU A 367 9.46 -13.44 17.87
C LEU A 367 10.66 -13.37 16.92
N LYS A 368 11.53 -14.37 16.98
CA LYS A 368 12.63 -14.59 16.04
C LYS A 368 12.25 -15.71 15.08
N ILE A 369 12.52 -15.52 13.79
CA ILE A 369 12.16 -16.44 12.70
C ILE A 369 13.37 -16.77 11.85
N TYR A 370 13.39 -17.96 11.28
CA TYR A 370 14.44 -18.42 10.36
C TYR A 370 13.95 -18.27 8.92
N LEU A 371 14.60 -17.40 8.16
CA LEU A 371 14.23 -17.10 6.79
C LEU A 371 15.40 -17.33 5.84
N HIS A 372 15.08 -17.57 4.57
CA HIS A 372 16.05 -17.68 3.50
C HIS A 372 16.41 -16.30 2.98
N ASP A 373 17.59 -15.80 3.36
CA ASP A 373 18.13 -14.52 2.92
C ASP A 373 18.99 -14.66 1.67
N GLY A 374 18.77 -13.77 0.71
CA GLY A 374 19.57 -13.67 -0.51
C GLY A 374 19.28 -14.77 -1.54
N VAL A 375 18.08 -15.38 -1.53
CA VAL A 375 17.66 -16.35 -2.55
C VAL A 375 17.48 -15.65 -3.91
N ALA A 376 17.92 -16.30 -4.99
CA ALA A 376 17.79 -15.73 -6.33
C ALA A 376 16.33 -15.76 -6.84
N ARG A 377 15.81 -14.59 -7.21
CA ARG A 377 14.49 -14.37 -7.84
C ARG A 377 14.66 -13.43 -9.02
N SER A 378 15.21 -13.96 -10.11
CA SER A 378 15.58 -13.20 -11.30
C SER A 378 14.41 -12.49 -11.98
N ILE A 379 13.20 -13.08 -11.92
CA ILE A 379 11.96 -12.55 -12.50
C ILE A 379 11.60 -11.17 -11.92
N ALA A 380 12.05 -10.82 -10.71
CA ALA A 380 11.88 -9.47 -10.15
C ALA A 380 12.51 -8.36 -11.01
N ASN A 381 13.52 -8.72 -11.81
CA ASN A 381 14.25 -7.87 -12.74
C ASN A 381 14.02 -8.29 -14.21
N ALA A 382 12.88 -8.93 -14.51
CA ALA A 382 12.44 -9.15 -15.89
C ALA A 382 12.16 -7.82 -16.61
N VAL A 383 12.45 -7.74 -17.91
CA VAL A 383 12.13 -6.56 -18.73
C VAL A 383 10.61 -6.34 -18.75
N PRO A 384 10.08 -5.12 -18.51
CA PRO A 384 8.63 -4.88 -18.61
C PRO A 384 8.11 -5.15 -20.04
N ARG A 385 7.02 -5.93 -20.15
CA ARG A 385 6.34 -6.23 -21.43
C ARG A 385 5.15 -5.31 -21.73
N GLY A 386 4.64 -4.62 -20.71
CA GLY A 386 3.52 -3.70 -20.82
C GLY A 386 3.40 -2.83 -19.57
N GLY A 387 3.23 -1.52 -19.74
CA GLY A 387 3.29 -0.52 -18.67
C GLY A 387 4.70 -0.30 -18.11
N ILE A 388 4.83 0.74 -17.27
CA ILE A 388 6.09 1.09 -16.61
C ILE A 388 6.11 0.64 -15.15
N ASN A 389 7.27 0.74 -14.51
CA ASN A 389 7.40 0.61 -13.06
C ASN A 389 6.98 1.93 -12.36
N ILE A 390 5.69 2.05 -12.06
CA ILE A 390 5.05 3.29 -11.55
C ILE A 390 5.69 3.80 -10.25
N ASP A 391 6.23 2.90 -9.42
CA ASP A 391 6.77 3.24 -8.09
C ASP A 391 8.30 3.37 -8.04
N GLY A 392 8.97 3.14 -9.17
CA GLY A 392 10.43 3.27 -9.31
C GLY A 392 11.27 2.25 -8.54
N ARG A 393 10.69 1.33 -7.74
CA ARG A 393 11.44 0.39 -6.89
C ARG A 393 12.20 -0.63 -7.73
N ARG A 394 13.48 -0.84 -7.39
CA ARG A 394 14.38 -1.83 -7.99
C ARG A 394 15.09 -2.65 -6.92
N TRP A 395 15.32 -3.92 -7.22
CA TRP A 395 16.04 -4.87 -6.36
C TRP A 395 17.25 -5.47 -7.09
N SER A 396 18.12 -6.15 -6.35
CA SER A 396 19.29 -6.86 -6.89
C SER A 396 18.97 -8.20 -7.55
N GLY A 397 17.70 -8.64 -7.57
CA GLY A 397 17.31 -10.00 -7.92
C GLY A 397 17.55 -11.04 -6.81
N HIS A 398 17.96 -10.61 -5.63
CA HIS A 398 18.07 -11.42 -4.42
C HIS A 398 16.92 -11.07 -3.47
N MET A 399 16.29 -12.05 -2.82
CA MET A 399 15.11 -11.83 -1.97
C MET A 399 15.25 -12.49 -0.60
N VAL A 400 14.39 -12.06 0.33
CA VAL A 400 14.15 -12.73 1.61
C VAL A 400 12.82 -13.46 1.50
N GLU A 401 12.82 -14.77 1.74
CA GLU A 401 11.63 -15.62 1.64
C GLU A 401 11.55 -16.64 2.80
N THR A 402 10.41 -17.31 2.91
CA THR A 402 10.22 -18.48 3.79
C THR A 402 11.09 -19.65 3.33
N MET A 403 11.29 -20.66 4.19
CA MET A 403 12.05 -21.85 3.80
C MET A 403 11.17 -22.78 2.95
N SER A 404 11.46 -22.89 1.65
CA SER A 404 10.74 -23.82 0.76
C SER A 404 11.33 -25.24 0.83
N VAL A 405 10.48 -26.22 1.09
CA VAL A 405 10.79 -27.66 0.97
C VAL A 405 9.98 -28.28 -0.17
N ASP A 406 10.43 -29.40 -0.70
CA ASP A 406 9.63 -30.23 -1.61
C ASP A 406 8.36 -30.72 -0.88
N GLY A 407 7.21 -30.67 -1.54
CA GLY A 407 5.95 -31.18 -0.97
C GLY A 407 6.03 -32.66 -0.58
N ALA A 408 6.81 -33.46 -1.31
CA ALA A 408 7.06 -34.87 -0.99
C ALA A 408 7.68 -35.06 0.41
N ALA A 409 8.57 -34.16 0.82
CA ALA A 409 9.25 -34.23 2.11
C ALA A 409 8.31 -34.13 3.33
N ILE A 410 7.10 -33.56 3.14
CA ILE A 410 6.08 -33.49 4.19
C ILE A 410 5.04 -34.60 4.02
N SER A 411 4.64 -34.95 2.80
CA SER A 411 3.68 -36.05 2.58
C SER A 411 4.24 -37.44 2.89
N GLU A 412 5.57 -37.61 2.88
CA GLU A 412 6.27 -38.83 3.30
C GLU A 412 6.45 -38.94 4.83
N MET A 413 6.08 -37.91 5.61
CA MET A 413 6.12 -38.01 7.08
C MET A 413 5.02 -38.95 7.59
N GLU A 414 5.41 -40.06 8.24
CA GLU A 414 4.47 -41.06 8.79
C GLU A 414 3.46 -40.47 9.79
N ALA A 415 3.89 -39.48 10.57
CA ALA A 415 3.05 -38.76 11.53
C ALA A 415 3.60 -37.36 11.84
N PHE A 416 2.71 -36.44 12.23
CA PHE A 416 3.08 -35.18 12.86
C PHE A 416 3.30 -35.40 14.36
N ASP A 417 4.43 -36.02 14.70
CA ASP A 417 4.91 -36.21 16.08
C ASP A 417 6.33 -35.66 16.26
N GLU A 418 6.82 -35.65 17.51
CA GLU A 418 8.16 -35.14 17.86
C GLU A 418 9.28 -35.91 17.11
N LYS A 419 9.20 -37.24 17.03
CA LYS A 419 10.23 -38.09 16.40
C LYS A 419 10.38 -37.75 14.92
N HIS A 420 9.28 -37.71 14.18
CA HIS A 420 9.28 -37.41 12.75
C HIS A 420 9.59 -35.94 12.49
N THR A 421 9.13 -35.02 13.34
CA THR A 421 9.50 -33.60 13.29
C THR A 421 11.00 -33.39 13.44
N VAL A 422 11.67 -34.09 14.37
CA VAL A 422 13.13 -34.03 14.55
C VAL A 422 13.88 -34.57 13.32
N LEU A 423 13.40 -35.64 12.69
CA LEU A 423 13.98 -36.16 11.45
C LEU A 423 13.81 -35.16 10.28
N PHE A 424 12.60 -34.66 10.07
CA PHE A 424 12.30 -33.66 9.04
C PHE A 424 13.14 -32.39 9.21
N ALA A 425 13.20 -31.84 10.41
CA ALA A 425 13.97 -30.64 10.72
C ALA A 425 15.48 -30.85 10.51
N ARG A 426 16.00 -32.02 10.90
CA ARG A 426 17.39 -32.42 10.64
C ARG A 426 17.67 -32.47 9.14
N ASP A 427 16.80 -33.09 8.34
CA ASP A 427 17.10 -33.45 6.96
C ASP A 427 16.77 -32.34 5.95
N HIS A 428 15.71 -31.57 6.16
CA HIS A 428 15.25 -30.53 5.22
C HIS A 428 15.52 -29.09 5.68
N LEU A 429 15.59 -28.84 6.99
CA LEU A 429 15.77 -27.48 7.54
C LEU A 429 17.19 -27.22 8.07
N GLY A 430 17.89 -28.25 8.55
CA GLY A 430 19.18 -28.11 9.23
C GLY A 430 19.10 -27.48 10.63
N LEU A 431 17.89 -27.38 11.18
CA LEU A 431 17.60 -26.79 12.50
C LEU A 431 17.23 -27.88 13.51
N LYS A 432 17.42 -27.58 14.80
CA LYS A 432 17.04 -28.46 15.90
C LYS A 432 15.74 -27.96 16.55
N PRO A 433 14.64 -28.73 16.51
CA PRO A 433 13.42 -28.41 17.24
C PRO A 433 13.66 -28.24 18.75
N ASP A 434 12.74 -27.53 19.41
CA ASP A 434 12.65 -27.57 20.88
C ASP A 434 12.13 -28.95 21.35
N GLU A 435 12.32 -29.26 22.63
CA GLU A 435 11.81 -30.50 23.24
C GLU A 435 10.28 -30.53 23.20
N GLY A 436 9.70 -31.65 22.74
CA GLY A 436 8.26 -31.79 22.51
C GLY A 436 7.70 -30.99 21.32
N ALA A 437 8.53 -30.28 20.54
CA ALA A 437 8.05 -29.49 19.40
C ALA A 437 7.64 -30.38 18.22
N VAL A 438 6.47 -30.07 17.65
CA VAL A 438 5.90 -30.74 16.47
C VAL A 438 5.80 -29.73 15.32
N LEU A 439 5.86 -30.21 14.08
CA LEU A 439 5.59 -29.40 12.90
C LEU A 439 4.08 -29.09 12.83
N GLU A 440 3.72 -27.82 12.99
CA GLU A 440 2.33 -27.35 13.03
C GLU A 440 1.88 -26.83 11.66
N HIS A 441 0.66 -27.15 11.23
CA HIS A 441 0.11 -26.68 9.96
C HIS A 441 -0.35 -25.22 10.06
N GLY A 442 0.12 -24.37 9.16
CA GLY A 442 -0.24 -22.96 9.03
C GLY A 442 -1.47 -22.73 8.14
N PRO A 443 -1.75 -21.48 7.73
CA PRO A 443 -2.78 -21.17 6.75
C PRO A 443 -2.31 -21.48 5.32
N ASP A 444 -2.96 -22.43 4.65
CA ASP A 444 -2.83 -22.65 3.20
C ASP A 444 -3.26 -21.42 2.39
N TYR A 445 -2.65 -21.22 1.22
CA TYR A 445 -3.07 -20.15 0.29
C TYR A 445 -2.83 -20.52 -1.18
N TYR A 446 -3.50 -19.80 -2.08
CA TYR A 446 -3.29 -19.87 -3.53
C TYR A 446 -2.63 -18.57 -4.01
N PRO A 447 -1.45 -18.55 -4.66
CA PRO A 447 -0.72 -17.30 -4.90
C PRO A 447 -1.45 -16.26 -5.77
N ALA A 448 -2.11 -16.72 -6.84
CA ALA A 448 -3.04 -15.95 -7.67
C ALA A 448 -4.07 -16.92 -8.28
N PRO A 449 -5.15 -17.28 -7.54
CA PRO A 449 -6.06 -18.40 -7.85
C PRO A 449 -6.90 -18.22 -9.13
N ASP A 450 -6.86 -17.05 -9.75
CA ASP A 450 -7.46 -16.73 -11.03
C ASP A 450 -6.66 -17.29 -12.23
N TYR A 451 -5.32 -17.41 -12.12
CA TYR A 451 -4.48 -17.93 -13.21
C TYR A 451 -3.27 -18.81 -12.81
N ILE A 452 -2.91 -18.98 -11.54
CA ILE A 452 -1.80 -19.83 -11.08
C ILE A 452 -2.32 -21.10 -10.38
N ASP A 453 -2.11 -22.26 -10.99
CA ASP A 453 -2.51 -23.59 -10.52
C ASP A 453 -1.62 -24.14 -9.38
N GLU A 454 -1.36 -23.33 -8.36
CA GLU A 454 -0.52 -23.72 -7.21
C GLU A 454 -1.30 -23.54 -5.91
N LYS A 455 -1.31 -24.60 -5.09
CA LYS A 455 -1.68 -24.53 -3.68
C LYS A 455 -0.41 -24.60 -2.85
N ILE A 456 -0.16 -23.60 -2.01
CA ILE A 456 1.01 -23.59 -1.12
C ILE A 456 0.57 -24.01 0.28
N HIS A 457 1.17 -25.10 0.76
CA HIS A 457 1.01 -25.54 2.14
C HIS A 457 2.03 -24.84 3.03
N THR A 458 1.59 -24.35 4.19
CA THR A 458 2.44 -23.61 5.12
C THR A 458 2.57 -24.33 6.46
N TYR A 459 3.72 -24.21 7.11
CA TYR A 459 3.99 -24.86 8.39
C TYR A 459 4.83 -23.99 9.32
N TYR A 460 4.63 -24.17 10.63
CA TYR A 460 5.40 -23.53 11.68
C TYR A 460 6.14 -24.59 12.50
N LEU A 461 7.36 -24.27 12.94
CA LEU A 461 8.15 -25.17 13.76
C LEU A 461 8.90 -24.40 14.85
N LYS A 462 8.65 -24.74 16.11
CA LYS A 462 9.41 -24.18 17.22
C LYS A 462 10.81 -24.79 17.28
N VAL A 463 11.86 -23.96 17.22
CA VAL A 463 13.26 -24.39 17.15
C VAL A 463 14.16 -23.73 18.18
N SER A 464 15.17 -24.47 18.62
CA SER A 464 16.24 -23.95 19.46
C SER A 464 17.17 -23.01 18.68
N LYS A 465 17.80 -22.04 19.36
CA LYS A 465 18.68 -21.04 18.72
C LYS A 465 19.86 -21.70 18.00
N ALA A 466 19.99 -21.44 16.69
CA ALA A 466 21.13 -21.89 15.90
C ALA A 466 22.43 -21.15 16.30
N LYS A 467 23.58 -21.79 16.02
CA LYS A 467 24.91 -21.21 16.31
C LYS A 467 25.32 -20.05 15.37
N GLY A 468 24.54 -19.80 14.32
CA GLY A 468 24.80 -18.80 13.28
C GLY A 468 24.01 -19.12 12.00
N PRO A 469 24.25 -18.40 10.90
CA PRO A 469 23.64 -18.69 9.61
C PRO A 469 23.97 -20.11 9.12
N LEU A 470 23.02 -20.72 8.44
CA LEU A 470 23.10 -22.09 7.91
C LEU A 470 23.05 -22.06 6.37
N LEU A 471 23.67 -23.06 5.75
CA LEU A 471 23.43 -23.32 4.32
C LEU A 471 22.05 -23.97 4.14
N PRO A 472 21.26 -23.55 3.14
CA PRO A 472 19.97 -24.18 2.85
C PRO A 472 20.18 -25.64 2.44
N LYS A 473 19.44 -26.57 3.06
CA LYS A 473 19.43 -27.99 2.68
C LYS A 473 18.51 -28.28 1.49
N SER A 474 17.37 -27.60 1.44
CA SER A 474 16.46 -27.59 0.29
C SER A 474 16.77 -26.41 -0.64
N LEU A 475 16.66 -26.64 -1.95
CA LEU A 475 16.64 -25.60 -2.98
C LEU A 475 15.37 -25.72 -3.85
N ALA A 476 14.28 -26.23 -3.27
CA ALA A 476 13.01 -26.43 -3.97
C ALA A 476 12.48 -25.10 -4.55
N GLY A 477 12.07 -25.10 -5.83
CA GLY A 477 11.59 -23.90 -6.52
C GLY A 477 12.67 -22.82 -6.73
N MET A 478 13.95 -23.17 -6.78
CA MET A 478 15.06 -22.24 -6.99
C MET A 478 15.84 -22.55 -8.26
N THR A 479 16.44 -21.51 -8.84
CA THR A 479 17.36 -21.60 -9.98
C THR A 479 18.64 -22.35 -9.59
N HIS A 480 19.04 -23.33 -10.40
CA HIS A 480 20.08 -24.28 -10.04
C HIS A 480 21.49 -23.84 -10.46
N LYS A 481 21.65 -23.02 -11.50
CA LYS A 481 22.96 -22.57 -12.03
C LYS A 481 23.50 -21.31 -11.36
N PHE A 482 22.64 -20.41 -10.85
CA PHE A 482 23.11 -19.22 -10.12
C PHE A 482 23.91 -19.57 -8.85
N GLN A 483 25.00 -18.85 -8.59
CA GLN A 483 25.83 -19.01 -7.40
C GLN A 483 25.14 -18.46 -6.13
N ALA A 484 24.21 -17.53 -6.29
CA ALA A 484 23.37 -16.96 -5.26
C ALA A 484 22.34 -17.97 -4.71
N LYS A 485 22.80 -18.89 -3.86
CA LYS A 485 21.94 -19.79 -3.08
C LYS A 485 21.42 -19.20 -1.77
N GLY A 486 21.83 -17.99 -1.40
CA GLY A 486 21.46 -17.38 -0.12
C GLY A 486 21.97 -18.15 1.11
N MET A 487 21.40 -17.85 2.27
CA MET A 487 21.63 -18.55 3.54
C MET A 487 20.36 -18.54 4.39
N ILE A 488 20.19 -19.51 5.27
CA ILE A 488 19.15 -19.47 6.30
C ILE A 488 19.70 -18.71 7.50
N ARG A 489 19.04 -17.66 7.97
CA ARG A 489 19.44 -16.97 9.20
C ARG A 489 18.25 -16.60 10.09
N GLU A 490 18.54 -16.47 11.37
CA GLU A 490 17.64 -15.90 12.36
C GLU A 490 17.47 -14.39 12.08
N MET A 491 16.23 -13.92 12.08
CA MET A 491 15.85 -12.51 11.98
C MET A 491 14.72 -12.22 12.98
N GLU A 492 14.56 -10.96 13.39
CA GLU A 492 13.40 -10.57 14.18
C GLU A 492 12.18 -10.36 13.28
N ALA A 493 11.05 -10.98 13.63
CA ALA A 493 9.86 -10.95 12.79
C ALA A 493 9.30 -9.53 12.58
N GLN A 494 9.47 -8.64 13.57
CA GLN A 494 9.08 -7.23 13.43
C GLN A 494 9.94 -6.47 12.41
N GLN A 495 11.27 -6.69 12.38
CA GLN A 495 12.14 -6.08 11.36
C GLN A 495 11.69 -6.46 9.95
N ILE A 496 11.21 -7.69 9.75
CA ILE A 496 10.73 -8.16 8.45
C ILE A 496 9.40 -7.52 8.08
N LEU A 497 8.46 -7.39 9.01
CA LEU A 497 7.22 -6.64 8.77
C LEU A 497 7.50 -5.16 8.44
N ASP A 498 8.48 -4.56 9.11
CA ASP A 498 8.89 -3.17 8.86
C ASP A 498 9.55 -3.02 7.48
N ALA A 499 10.45 -3.92 7.10
CA ALA A 499 11.08 -3.97 5.78
C ALA A 499 10.10 -4.25 4.63
N ILE A 500 9.04 -5.03 4.87
CA ILE A 500 7.92 -5.17 3.92
C ILE A 500 7.10 -3.87 3.87
N THR A 501 6.88 -3.21 5.00
CA THR A 501 6.08 -1.96 5.08
C THR A 501 6.71 -0.82 4.25
N VAL A 502 8.05 -0.70 4.21
CA VAL A 502 8.77 0.27 3.35
C VAL A 502 9.01 -0.23 1.91
N GLY A 503 8.66 -1.47 1.60
CA GLY A 503 8.83 -2.08 0.28
C GLY A 503 10.26 -2.53 -0.04
N MET A 504 11.13 -2.67 0.96
CA MET A 504 12.44 -3.31 0.79
C MET A 504 12.28 -4.80 0.48
N ILE A 505 11.33 -5.48 1.13
CA ILE A 505 10.96 -6.88 0.87
C ILE A 505 9.57 -6.92 0.19
N PRO A 506 9.48 -7.17 -1.13
CA PRO A 506 8.22 -7.08 -1.88
C PRO A 506 7.45 -8.41 -1.88
N ASN A 507 7.24 -9.02 -0.69
CA ASN A 507 6.68 -10.36 -0.55
C ASN A 507 5.45 -10.39 0.39
N ALA A 508 4.25 -10.31 -0.20
CA ALA A 508 2.97 -10.40 0.50
C ALA A 508 2.75 -11.73 1.24
N ARG A 509 3.26 -12.83 0.69
CA ARG A 509 3.08 -14.19 1.22
C ARG A 509 3.82 -14.36 2.54
N LEU A 510 5.01 -13.78 2.63
CA LEU A 510 5.81 -13.67 3.86
C LEU A 510 5.13 -12.77 4.90
N GLU A 511 4.58 -11.61 4.49
CA GLU A 511 3.82 -10.73 5.41
C GLU A 511 2.65 -11.47 6.05
N MET A 512 1.84 -12.17 5.24
CA MET A 512 0.67 -12.91 5.69
C MET A 512 1.00 -14.06 6.64
N GLN A 513 2.08 -14.80 6.39
CA GLN A 513 2.52 -15.88 7.28
C GLN A 513 3.09 -15.34 8.59
N ILE A 514 3.89 -14.27 8.57
CA ILE A 514 4.42 -13.67 9.81
C ILE A 514 3.27 -13.10 10.65
N LEU A 515 2.33 -12.36 10.07
CA LEU A 515 1.15 -11.86 10.78
C LEU A 515 0.29 -13.00 11.35
N SER A 516 0.18 -14.11 10.60
CA SER A 516 -0.52 -15.31 11.04
C SER A 516 0.18 -16.02 12.21
N LEU A 517 1.51 -16.06 12.21
CA LEU A 517 2.31 -16.61 13.31
C LEU A 517 2.27 -15.72 14.56
N TYR A 518 2.30 -14.39 14.41
CA TYR A 518 2.06 -13.45 15.52
C TYR A 518 0.71 -13.76 16.20
N HIS A 519 -0.36 -13.90 15.42
CA HIS A 519 -1.69 -14.22 15.93
C HIS A 519 -1.73 -15.61 16.60
N HIS A 520 -1.18 -16.64 15.96
CA HIS A 520 -1.08 -18.01 16.49
C HIS A 520 -0.40 -18.07 17.86
N LEU A 521 0.63 -17.25 18.08
CA LEU A 521 1.38 -17.17 19.33
C LEU A 521 0.78 -16.19 20.36
N GLY A 522 -0.39 -15.58 20.08
CA GLY A 522 -0.98 -14.54 20.93
C GLY A 522 -0.16 -13.24 21.02
N LEU A 523 0.83 -13.07 20.15
CA LEU A 523 1.75 -11.92 20.12
C LEU A 523 1.18 -10.76 19.30
N ARG A 524 1.60 -9.53 19.61
CA ARG A 524 1.17 -8.31 18.89
C ARG A 524 2.28 -7.81 17.96
N ALA A 525 2.05 -7.92 16.65
CA ALA A 525 2.81 -7.17 15.65
C ALA A 525 2.61 -5.65 15.85
N GLN A 526 3.69 -4.89 15.67
CA GLN A 526 3.72 -3.44 15.90
C GLN A 526 3.48 -2.68 14.59
N THR A 527 3.14 -1.40 14.70
CA THR A 527 2.92 -0.52 13.56
C THR A 527 3.28 0.90 13.94
N TRP A 528 4.10 1.52 13.10
CA TRP A 528 4.68 2.86 13.32
C TRP A 528 4.06 3.94 12.42
N THR A 529 3.09 3.56 11.58
CA THR A 529 2.31 4.50 10.78
C THR A 529 1.32 5.23 11.70
N GLY A 530 1.57 6.52 11.95
CA GLY A 530 0.62 7.40 12.68
C GLY A 530 -0.60 7.82 11.86
N ARG A 531 -0.72 7.36 10.59
CA ARG A 531 -1.83 7.68 9.69
C ARG A 531 -3.07 6.86 10.03
N THR A 532 -4.22 7.50 9.89
CA THR A 532 -5.54 6.87 10.03
C THR A 532 -6.36 7.07 8.75
N ILE A 533 -7.26 6.12 8.47
CA ILE A 533 -8.24 6.27 7.38
C ILE A 533 -9.50 6.92 7.94
N ASP A 534 -9.80 8.12 7.47
CA ASP A 534 -11.04 8.82 7.81
C ASP A 534 -12.20 8.28 6.98
N LEU A 535 -13.15 7.63 7.67
CA LEU A 535 -14.32 7.01 7.06
C LEU A 535 -15.59 7.82 7.33
N GLN A 536 -16.33 8.11 6.26
CA GLN A 536 -17.62 8.80 6.33
C GLN A 536 -18.75 7.87 6.78
N LEU A 537 -19.70 8.41 7.55
CA LEU A 537 -20.94 7.72 7.94
C LEU A 537 -21.88 7.65 6.74
N ASN A 538 -22.35 6.46 6.38
CA ASN A 538 -23.29 6.24 5.28
C ASN A 538 -24.31 5.14 5.62
N LYS A 539 -25.39 5.06 4.84
CA LYS A 539 -26.24 3.87 4.82
C LYS A 539 -25.53 2.76 4.01
N ILE A 540 -25.44 1.56 4.59
CA ILE A 540 -24.91 0.39 3.88
C ILE A 540 -25.83 0.00 2.73
N ALA A 541 -25.27 -0.11 1.52
CA ALA A 541 -25.89 -0.78 0.39
C ALA A 541 -25.40 -2.24 0.33
N ASN A 542 -26.21 -3.13 -0.25
CA ASN A 542 -25.90 -4.55 -0.49
C ASN A 542 -25.22 -5.28 0.71
N PRO A 543 -25.82 -5.25 1.92
CA PRO A 543 -25.32 -6.04 3.04
C PRO A 543 -25.34 -7.55 2.71
N ALA A 544 -24.23 -8.24 2.92
CA ALA A 544 -24.12 -9.64 2.55
C ALA A 544 -24.78 -10.57 3.58
N ASN A 545 -25.47 -11.61 3.09
CA ASN A 545 -25.90 -12.71 3.95
C ASN A 545 -24.74 -13.67 4.21
N VAL A 546 -24.01 -13.46 5.30
CA VAL A 546 -22.85 -14.28 5.71
C VAL A 546 -23.21 -15.76 5.86
N SER A 547 -24.40 -16.08 6.38
CA SER A 547 -24.86 -17.48 6.52
C SER A 547 -25.09 -18.14 5.16
N GLY A 548 -25.73 -17.42 4.25
CA GLY A 548 -25.91 -17.86 2.86
C GLY A 548 -24.59 -18.04 2.11
N LEU A 549 -23.64 -17.12 2.31
CA LEU A 549 -22.29 -17.19 1.73
C LEU A 549 -21.54 -18.44 2.20
N LEU A 550 -21.44 -18.65 3.52
CA LEU A 550 -20.76 -19.81 4.09
C LEU A 550 -21.41 -21.14 3.68
N LYS A 551 -22.75 -21.17 3.57
CA LYS A 551 -23.46 -22.34 3.06
C LYS A 551 -23.11 -22.62 1.59
N ALA A 552 -23.16 -21.59 0.73
CA ALA A 552 -22.85 -21.73 -0.70
C ALA A 552 -21.39 -22.13 -0.95
N MET A 553 -20.46 -21.72 -0.07
CA MET A 553 -19.06 -22.17 -0.12
C MET A 553 -18.88 -23.65 0.27
N GLY A 554 -19.75 -24.19 1.13
CA GLY A 554 -19.76 -25.61 1.50
C GLY A 554 -20.46 -26.54 0.50
N GLU A 555 -21.18 -26.00 -0.49
CA GLU A 555 -21.80 -26.78 -1.57
C GLU A 555 -20.79 -26.99 -2.72
N PRO A 556 -20.77 -28.15 -3.42
CA PRO A 556 -19.87 -28.36 -4.55
C PRO A 556 -20.28 -27.55 -5.78
N ASP A 557 -19.32 -27.00 -6.52
CA ASP A 557 -19.55 -26.29 -7.78
C ASP A 557 -18.48 -26.67 -8.80
N GLU A 558 -18.87 -27.32 -9.90
CA GLU A 558 -17.95 -27.76 -10.95
C GLU A 558 -17.98 -26.88 -12.23
N ARG A 559 -18.38 -25.60 -12.13
CA ARG A 559 -18.55 -24.72 -13.30
C ARG A 559 -17.33 -24.62 -14.23
N PHE A 560 -16.10 -24.67 -13.74
CA PHE A 560 -14.90 -24.62 -14.57
C PHE A 560 -14.54 -26.00 -15.11
N LYS A 561 -14.44 -26.12 -16.43
CA LYS A 561 -13.96 -27.33 -17.14
C LYS A 561 -12.88 -26.96 -18.15
N THR A 562 -11.85 -27.78 -18.27
CA THR A 562 -10.77 -27.59 -19.24
C THR A 562 -11.29 -27.68 -20.69
N VAL A 563 -10.86 -26.76 -21.54
CA VAL A 563 -11.17 -26.74 -22.98
C VAL A 563 -9.88 -26.75 -23.80
N LYS A 564 -9.97 -27.11 -25.09
CA LYS A 564 -8.82 -27.07 -26.00
C LYS A 564 -8.47 -25.63 -26.38
N GLY A 565 -7.17 -25.33 -26.48
CA GLY A 565 -6.65 -24.02 -26.85
C GLY A 565 -6.22 -23.20 -25.64
N SER A 566 -6.16 -21.89 -25.83
CA SER A 566 -5.83 -20.85 -24.85
C SER A 566 -6.80 -19.69 -25.03
N ALA A 567 -7.08 -18.94 -23.97
CA ALA A 567 -7.81 -17.67 -24.03
C ALA A 567 -6.96 -16.52 -24.59
N GLY A 568 -5.64 -16.69 -24.71
CA GLY A 568 -4.69 -15.65 -25.14
C GLY A 568 -4.40 -14.60 -24.06
N GLN A 569 -4.77 -14.86 -22.81
CA GLN A 569 -4.59 -13.95 -21.67
C GLN A 569 -3.19 -14.06 -21.06
N LEU A 570 -2.56 -15.24 -21.17
CA LEU A 570 -1.22 -15.52 -20.68
C LEU A 570 -0.28 -15.87 -21.83
N ARG A 571 0.95 -15.37 -21.76
CA ARG A 571 2.03 -15.75 -22.68
C ARG A 571 3.23 -16.27 -21.90
N PRO A 572 3.71 -17.49 -22.19
CA PRO A 572 4.92 -18.02 -21.59
C PRO A 572 6.14 -17.33 -22.22
N ILE A 573 7.11 -17.00 -21.40
CA ILE A 573 8.36 -16.33 -21.77
C ILE A 573 9.52 -17.21 -21.34
N HIS A 574 10.41 -17.50 -22.28
CA HIS A 574 11.67 -18.20 -22.06
C HIS A 574 12.82 -17.21 -22.26
N SER A 575 13.61 -16.95 -21.22
CA SER A 575 14.67 -15.92 -21.31
C SER A 575 15.91 -16.28 -20.49
N THR A 576 17.08 -15.95 -21.03
CA THR A 576 18.35 -16.08 -20.33
C THR A 576 18.50 -14.92 -19.36
N PHE A 577 18.59 -15.22 -18.08
CA PHE A 577 18.99 -14.29 -17.02
C PHE A 577 20.48 -14.47 -16.72
N VAL A 578 21.17 -13.37 -16.44
CA VAL A 578 22.59 -13.34 -16.10
C VAL A 578 22.75 -12.92 -14.64
N GLU A 579 23.55 -13.69 -13.92
CA GLU A 579 24.04 -13.36 -12.58
C GLU A 579 25.35 -12.59 -12.74
N GLU A 580 25.39 -11.34 -12.30
CA GLU A 580 26.56 -10.47 -12.38
C GLU A 580 27.30 -10.38 -11.05
N GLY A 581 28.62 -10.24 -11.11
CA GLY A 581 29.44 -9.96 -9.94
C GLY A 581 30.83 -9.44 -10.29
N GLN A 582 31.56 -9.01 -9.25
CA GLN A 582 32.86 -8.37 -9.43
C GLN A 582 33.98 -9.41 -9.59
N THR A 583 34.71 -9.31 -10.70
CA THR A 583 35.89 -10.12 -11.03
C THR A 583 37.04 -9.18 -11.41
N ARG A 584 38.17 -9.26 -10.70
CA ARG A 584 39.36 -8.40 -10.95
C ARG A 584 39.03 -6.90 -10.97
N GLY A 585 38.13 -6.46 -10.09
CA GLY A 585 37.69 -5.06 -9.99
C GLY A 585 36.61 -4.61 -10.99
N SER A 586 36.22 -5.42 -11.98
CA SER A 586 35.17 -5.09 -12.95
C SER A 586 33.92 -5.95 -12.77
N ILE A 587 32.74 -5.41 -13.11
CA ILE A 587 31.50 -6.18 -13.13
C ILE A 587 31.50 -7.12 -14.35
N SER A 588 31.09 -8.37 -14.14
CA SER A 588 31.14 -9.45 -15.14
C SER A 588 30.05 -10.49 -14.86
N GLY A 589 29.58 -11.21 -15.88
CA GLY A 589 28.70 -12.36 -15.68
C GLY A 589 29.43 -13.51 -14.97
N LEU A 590 28.88 -13.95 -13.83
CA LEU A 590 29.33 -15.10 -13.04
C LEU A 590 28.71 -16.41 -13.53
N SER A 591 27.43 -16.36 -13.91
CA SER A 591 26.67 -17.49 -14.42
C SER A 591 25.45 -17.01 -15.21
N ALA A 592 24.77 -17.94 -15.90
CA ALA A 592 23.54 -17.64 -16.63
C ALA A 592 22.60 -18.85 -16.60
N GLU A 593 21.29 -18.58 -16.57
CA GLU A 593 20.24 -19.59 -16.53
C GLU A 593 19.06 -19.15 -17.38
N ASP A 594 18.49 -20.07 -18.15
CA ASP A 594 17.25 -19.84 -18.88
C ASP A 594 16.08 -20.11 -17.92
N VAL A 595 15.19 -19.13 -17.79
CA VAL A 595 14.07 -19.17 -16.83
C VAL A 595 12.77 -19.02 -17.60
N ASP A 596 11.83 -19.92 -17.33
CA ASP A 596 10.46 -19.85 -17.82
C ASP A 596 9.59 -19.06 -16.83
N PHE A 597 8.84 -18.08 -17.32
CA PHE A 597 7.86 -17.31 -16.54
C PHE A 597 6.69 -16.89 -17.44
N ILE A 598 5.60 -16.40 -16.86
CA ILE A 598 4.47 -15.84 -17.63
C ILE A 598 4.45 -14.31 -17.59
N VAL A 599 3.86 -13.73 -18.63
CA VAL A 599 3.33 -12.37 -18.63
C VAL A 599 1.88 -12.39 -19.08
N HIS A 600 1.09 -11.41 -18.67
CA HIS A 600 -0.23 -11.20 -19.28
C HIS A 600 -0.05 -10.54 -20.65
N ASP A 601 -0.89 -10.94 -21.62
CA ASP A 601 -0.96 -10.28 -22.93
C ASP A 601 -2.07 -9.23 -22.92
N GLY A 602 -1.87 -8.11 -23.63
CA GLY A 602 -2.82 -6.99 -23.66
C GLY A 602 -3.02 -6.21 -22.35
N LYS A 603 -2.38 -6.62 -21.24
CA LYS A 603 -2.45 -5.98 -19.91
C LYS A 603 -1.08 -5.46 -19.48
N THR A 604 -1.04 -4.48 -18.59
CA THR A 604 0.24 -4.07 -17.98
C THR A 604 0.64 -5.01 -16.84
N VAL A 605 1.91 -4.93 -16.42
CA VAL A 605 2.42 -5.66 -15.24
C VAL A 605 1.91 -5.12 -13.90
N ASN A 606 1.01 -4.13 -13.86
CA ASN A 606 0.53 -3.50 -12.63
C ASN A 606 -0.98 -3.69 -12.46
N THR A 607 -1.40 -4.16 -11.28
CA THR A 607 -2.82 -4.24 -10.89
C THR A 607 -3.05 -3.52 -9.57
N ALA A 608 -4.10 -2.71 -9.50
CA ALA A 608 -4.59 -2.11 -8.25
C ALA A 608 -5.55 -3.08 -7.58
N VAL A 609 -5.34 -3.36 -6.29
CA VAL A 609 -6.24 -4.16 -5.45
C VAL A 609 -6.85 -3.22 -4.42
N VAL A 610 -8.18 -3.10 -4.41
CA VAL A 610 -8.89 -2.02 -3.70
C VAL A 610 -9.90 -2.59 -2.72
N ILE A 611 -9.82 -2.19 -1.44
CA ILE A 611 -10.84 -2.50 -0.42
C ILE A 611 -11.74 -1.27 -0.21
N PRO A 612 -13.03 -1.32 -0.57
CA PRO A 612 -14.00 -0.31 -0.16
C PRO A 612 -14.24 -0.35 1.35
N LEU A 613 -14.22 0.80 1.99
CA LEU A 613 -14.50 0.98 3.42
C LEU A 613 -15.54 2.08 3.62
N THR A 614 -16.45 1.84 4.56
CA THR A 614 -17.45 2.82 5.00
C THR A 614 -17.76 2.61 6.48
N LYS A 615 -18.26 3.62 7.17
CA LYS A 615 -18.99 3.43 8.43
C LYS A 615 -20.50 3.37 8.15
N ASP A 616 -21.23 2.57 8.92
CA ASP A 616 -22.69 2.60 8.92
C ASP A 616 -23.22 3.79 9.75
N LEU A 617 -24.55 3.94 9.85
CA LEU A 617 -25.19 4.98 10.66
C LEU A 617 -25.00 4.80 12.18
N LYS A 618 -24.51 3.66 12.64
CA LYS A 618 -24.17 3.39 14.05
C LYS A 618 -22.70 3.68 14.36
N GLY A 619 -21.87 3.92 13.33
CA GLY A 619 -20.43 4.14 13.42
C GLY A 619 -19.58 2.90 13.08
N GLN A 620 -20.21 1.74 12.89
CA GLN A 620 -19.52 0.46 12.67
C GLN A 620 -18.90 0.39 11.27
N VAL A 621 -17.60 0.10 11.23
CA VAL A 621 -16.86 -0.03 9.96
C VAL A 621 -17.28 -1.31 9.23
N HIS A 622 -17.55 -1.18 7.93
CA HIS A 622 -17.85 -2.27 7.01
C HIS A 622 -16.79 -2.34 5.90
N ALA A 623 -16.44 -3.55 5.47
CA ALA A 623 -15.59 -3.83 4.32
C ALA A 623 -16.45 -4.24 3.12
N GLY A 624 -16.18 -3.64 1.97
CA GLY A 624 -16.69 -4.06 0.68
C GLY A 624 -15.85 -5.19 0.09
N PHE A 625 -16.50 -6.12 -0.60
CA PHE A 625 -15.85 -7.24 -1.29
C PHE A 625 -16.67 -7.69 -2.50
N SER A 626 -16.03 -8.41 -3.42
CA SER A 626 -16.69 -9.08 -4.53
C SER A 626 -16.72 -10.60 -4.29
N VAL A 627 -17.73 -11.29 -4.82
CA VAL A 627 -17.79 -12.75 -4.85
C VAL A 627 -17.30 -13.23 -6.21
N ALA A 628 -16.10 -13.79 -6.26
CA ALA A 628 -15.55 -14.43 -7.45
C ALA A 628 -15.82 -15.93 -7.45
N TYR A 629 -15.76 -16.52 -8.64
CA TYR A 629 -15.58 -17.97 -8.78
C TYR A 629 -14.29 -18.20 -9.56
N LEU A 630 -13.37 -18.94 -8.96
CA LEU A 630 -12.00 -19.08 -9.42
C LEU A 630 -11.70 -20.53 -9.82
N PRO A 631 -10.95 -20.76 -10.92
CA PRO A 631 -10.72 -22.11 -11.45
C PRO A 631 -9.85 -22.97 -10.53
N VAL A 632 -8.88 -22.37 -9.82
CA VAL A 632 -7.89 -23.11 -9.02
C VAL A 632 -8.49 -23.64 -7.72
N PRO A 633 -9.16 -22.84 -6.85
CA PRO A 633 -9.85 -23.37 -5.67
C PRO A 633 -10.86 -24.47 -6.02
N GLN A 634 -11.56 -24.33 -7.16
CA GLN A 634 -12.49 -25.37 -7.63
C GLN A 634 -11.82 -26.73 -7.85
N ARG A 635 -10.59 -26.73 -8.38
CA ARG A 635 -9.85 -27.95 -8.66
C ARG A 635 -9.32 -28.62 -7.40
N TYR A 636 -8.92 -27.85 -6.39
CA TYR A 636 -8.35 -28.38 -5.15
C TYR A 636 -9.40 -28.66 -4.07
N GLU A 637 -10.54 -27.96 -4.06
CA GLU A 637 -11.53 -28.00 -2.97
C GLU A 637 -12.96 -28.37 -3.43
N GLY A 638 -13.19 -28.55 -4.75
CA GLY A 638 -14.50 -28.92 -5.30
C GLY A 638 -15.50 -27.76 -5.41
N ASN A 639 -15.13 -26.55 -4.98
CA ASN A 639 -15.90 -25.32 -5.18
C ASN A 639 -14.94 -24.16 -5.49
N GLY A 640 -15.25 -23.38 -6.52
CA GLY A 640 -14.46 -22.21 -6.94
C GLY A 640 -14.84 -20.91 -6.25
N MET A 641 -15.93 -20.88 -5.47
CA MET A 641 -16.42 -19.66 -4.81
C MET A 641 -15.36 -19.10 -3.86
N SER A 642 -15.08 -17.80 -3.97
CA SER A 642 -14.11 -17.11 -3.12
C SER A 642 -14.46 -15.65 -2.98
N VAL A 643 -14.22 -15.09 -1.80
CA VAL A 643 -14.30 -13.65 -1.56
C VAL A 643 -12.99 -12.99 -1.98
N THR A 644 -13.08 -11.92 -2.77
CA THR A 644 -11.94 -11.18 -3.31
C THR A 644 -12.12 -9.67 -3.15
N ALA A 645 -11.01 -8.95 -3.22
CA ALA A 645 -11.03 -7.50 -3.37
C ALA A 645 -11.30 -7.11 -4.84
N PRO A 646 -12.12 -6.08 -5.11
CA PRO A 646 -12.14 -5.40 -6.40
C PRO A 646 -10.72 -5.11 -6.92
N SER A 647 -10.45 -5.51 -8.16
CA SER A 647 -9.10 -5.52 -8.73
C SER A 647 -9.09 -5.01 -10.17
N PHE A 648 -8.20 -4.07 -10.48
CA PHE A 648 -8.17 -3.35 -11.77
C PHE A 648 -6.77 -3.39 -12.36
N ASN A 649 -6.62 -3.87 -13.60
CA ASN A 649 -5.35 -3.71 -14.31
C ASN A 649 -5.13 -2.22 -14.62
N ILE A 650 -3.93 -1.73 -14.32
CA ILE A 650 -3.61 -0.31 -14.42
C ILE A 650 -3.19 0.00 -15.86
N PRO A 651 -3.85 0.93 -16.57
CA PRO A 651 -3.54 1.25 -17.97
C PRO A 651 -2.12 1.80 -18.18
N PRO A 652 -1.51 1.62 -19.37
CA PRO A 652 -0.13 2.05 -19.65
C PRO A 652 0.09 3.57 -19.59
N GLU A 653 -0.96 4.38 -19.79
CA GLU A 653 -0.93 5.84 -19.63
C GLU A 653 -0.81 6.30 -18.16
N VAL A 654 -1.11 5.42 -17.20
CA VAL A 654 -0.91 5.68 -15.77
C VAL A 654 0.56 5.46 -15.43
N THR A 655 1.31 6.57 -15.36
CA THR A 655 2.76 6.59 -15.18
C THR A 655 3.19 7.13 -13.82
N THR A 656 2.28 7.73 -13.05
CA THR A 656 2.57 8.32 -11.73
C THR A 656 1.60 7.84 -10.65
N LEU A 657 2.01 7.87 -9.39
CA LEU A 657 1.13 7.54 -8.25
C LEU A 657 -0.10 8.48 -8.15
N LYS A 658 0.03 9.75 -8.59
CA LYS A 658 -1.09 10.72 -8.64
C LYS A 658 -2.12 10.33 -9.69
N GLN A 659 -1.67 9.91 -10.88
CA GLN A 659 -2.55 9.34 -11.90
C GLN A 659 -3.17 8.02 -11.44
N LEU A 660 -2.45 7.18 -10.70
CA LEU A 660 -2.97 5.91 -10.17
C LEU A 660 -4.09 6.13 -9.14
N LYS A 661 -3.91 7.05 -8.17
CA LYS A 661 -5.00 7.42 -7.24
C LYS A 661 -6.21 7.97 -8.00
N ARG A 662 -5.99 8.77 -9.05
CA ARG A 662 -7.07 9.28 -9.91
C ARG A 662 -7.78 8.18 -10.68
N PHE A 663 -7.05 7.27 -11.34
CA PHE A 663 -7.61 6.14 -12.07
C PHE A 663 -8.52 5.28 -11.18
N ILE A 664 -8.08 4.99 -9.94
CA ILE A 664 -8.91 4.28 -8.95
C ILE A 664 -10.14 5.11 -8.59
N ALA A 665 -9.98 6.40 -8.30
CA ALA A 665 -11.10 7.28 -7.96
C ALA A 665 -12.17 7.34 -9.09
N ASP A 666 -11.74 7.38 -10.35
CA ASP A 666 -12.60 7.42 -11.53
C ASP A 666 -13.42 6.12 -11.70
N GLN A 667 -12.86 4.94 -11.35
CA GLN A 667 -13.61 3.67 -11.31
C GLN A 667 -14.82 3.77 -10.39
N TYR A 668 -14.67 4.39 -9.22
CA TYR A 668 -15.71 4.52 -8.21
C TYR A 668 -16.51 5.84 -8.28
N GLY A 669 -16.14 6.78 -9.16
CA GLY A 669 -16.79 8.10 -9.24
C GLY A 669 -16.59 8.97 -7.99
N ILE A 670 -15.49 8.79 -7.27
CA ILE A 670 -15.13 9.53 -6.05
C ILE A 670 -13.99 10.53 -6.31
N SER A 671 -13.65 11.35 -5.32
CA SER A 671 -12.46 12.21 -5.40
C SER A 671 -11.18 11.39 -5.11
N PRO A 672 -10.03 11.69 -5.76
CA PRO A 672 -8.73 11.08 -5.43
C PRO A 672 -8.30 11.26 -3.96
N SER A 673 -8.86 12.24 -3.24
CA SER A 673 -8.67 12.43 -1.79
C SER A 673 -9.19 11.26 -0.95
N HIS A 674 -10.14 10.48 -1.48
CA HIS A 674 -10.74 9.32 -0.81
C HIS A 674 -10.00 8.02 -1.11
N VAL A 675 -8.86 8.05 -1.81
CA VAL A 675 -8.06 6.88 -2.19
C VAL A 675 -6.77 6.80 -1.36
N PHE A 676 -6.74 5.83 -0.45
CA PHE A 676 -5.68 5.63 0.54
C PHE A 676 -4.75 4.48 0.13
N LYS A 677 -3.45 4.72 0.13
CA LYS A 677 -2.44 3.69 -0.21
C LYS A 677 -2.20 2.77 1.00
N LEU A 678 -2.37 1.46 0.82
CA LEU A 678 -2.18 0.47 1.89
C LEU A 678 -0.75 -0.10 1.89
N GLY A 679 0.23 0.77 2.13
CA GLY A 679 1.65 0.43 2.08
C GLY A 679 2.18 0.18 0.66
N GLU A 680 3.37 -0.42 0.56
CA GLU A 680 4.09 -0.51 -0.71
C GLU A 680 3.71 -1.68 -1.62
N SER A 681 4.06 -1.54 -2.91
CA SER A 681 3.79 -2.55 -3.94
C SER A 681 4.60 -3.83 -3.74
N TYR A 682 4.07 -4.95 -4.21
CA TYR A 682 4.69 -6.27 -4.09
C TYR A 682 4.42 -7.12 -5.34
N PHE A 683 5.15 -8.22 -5.50
CA PHE A 683 4.93 -9.16 -6.61
C PHE A 683 3.87 -10.20 -6.27
N ALA A 684 3.03 -10.57 -7.24
CA ALA A 684 2.03 -11.62 -7.07
C ALA A 684 2.71 -12.99 -6.84
N HIS A 685 3.68 -13.37 -7.69
CA HIS A 685 4.48 -14.58 -7.48
C HIS A 685 5.90 -14.47 -8.07
N LEU A 686 6.89 -14.14 -7.21
CA LEU A 686 8.31 -13.90 -7.55
C LEU A 686 9.01 -15.04 -8.32
N GLY A 687 8.49 -16.27 -8.24
CA GLY A 687 9.02 -17.43 -8.96
C GLY A 687 8.26 -17.81 -10.23
N LEU A 688 7.33 -16.98 -10.73
CA LEU A 688 6.51 -17.30 -11.91
C LEU A 688 6.04 -16.09 -12.75
N THR A 689 5.90 -14.89 -12.18
CA THR A 689 5.42 -13.70 -12.90
C THR A 689 6.03 -12.40 -12.35
N PRO A 690 6.37 -11.41 -13.21
CA PRO A 690 6.76 -10.07 -12.78
C PRO A 690 5.55 -9.17 -12.43
N HIS A 691 4.33 -9.72 -12.45
CA HIS A 691 3.09 -9.00 -12.10
C HIS A 691 3.17 -8.41 -10.69
N ARG A 692 2.94 -7.10 -10.59
CA ARG A 692 2.95 -6.29 -9.37
C ARG A 692 1.54 -5.89 -8.94
N ILE A 693 1.31 -5.95 -7.65
CA ILE A 693 0.08 -5.54 -6.98
C ILE A 693 0.33 -4.25 -6.22
N HIS A 694 -0.57 -3.28 -6.39
CA HIS A 694 -0.61 -2.01 -5.68
C HIS A 694 -1.86 -1.97 -4.79
N PRO A 695 -1.71 -2.12 -3.46
CA PRO A 695 -2.85 -2.23 -2.55
C PRO A 695 -3.38 -0.84 -2.11
N PHE A 696 -4.70 -0.67 -2.15
CA PHE A 696 -5.40 0.56 -1.76
C PHE A 696 -6.67 0.27 -0.94
N ALA A 697 -7.12 1.28 -0.19
CA ALA A 697 -8.46 1.37 0.35
C ALA A 697 -9.15 2.61 -0.23
N ILE A 698 -10.48 2.60 -0.26
CA ILE A 698 -11.28 3.80 -0.56
C ILE A 698 -12.28 4.07 0.56
N ALA A 699 -12.45 5.34 0.94
CA ALA A 699 -13.55 5.77 1.80
C ALA A 699 -14.73 6.20 0.92
N ALA A 700 -15.59 5.26 0.53
CA ALA A 700 -16.64 5.49 -0.47
C ALA A 700 -18.05 5.31 0.12
N PRO A 701 -18.98 6.25 -0.10
CA PRO A 701 -20.40 6.04 0.13
C PRO A 701 -20.92 4.85 -0.69
N PRO A 702 -21.62 3.87 -0.08
CA PRO A 702 -22.08 2.68 -0.82
C PRO A 702 -23.04 2.97 -1.99
N ALA A 703 -23.68 4.13 -2.01
CA ALA A 703 -24.55 4.56 -3.11
C ALA A 703 -23.80 5.13 -4.34
N LEU A 704 -22.49 5.41 -4.23
CA LEU A 704 -21.68 5.93 -5.34
C LEU A 704 -20.87 4.85 -6.07
N MET A 705 -20.75 3.65 -5.50
CA MET A 705 -20.02 2.57 -6.16
C MET A 705 -20.82 2.08 -7.36
N LYS A 706 -20.22 2.18 -8.55
CA LYS A 706 -20.83 1.80 -9.82
C LYS A 706 -20.95 0.28 -10.01
N ASP A 707 -20.28 -0.51 -9.16
CA ASP A 707 -20.27 -1.96 -9.19
C ASP A 707 -21.43 -2.53 -8.33
N PRO A 708 -22.46 -3.15 -8.95
CA PRO A 708 -23.57 -3.75 -8.21
C PRO A 708 -23.17 -5.00 -7.43
N ASP A 709 -22.05 -5.65 -7.78
CA ASP A 709 -21.59 -6.92 -7.18
C ASP A 709 -20.70 -6.72 -5.94
N THR A 710 -20.41 -5.47 -5.55
CA THR A 710 -19.73 -5.18 -4.28
C THR A 710 -20.72 -5.33 -3.11
N HIS A 711 -20.44 -6.30 -2.24
CA HIS A 711 -21.20 -6.60 -1.02
C HIS A 711 -20.48 -6.11 0.24
N PHE A 712 -21.24 -5.83 1.32
CA PHE A 712 -20.68 -5.33 2.58
C PHE A 712 -20.94 -6.25 3.77
N ILE A 713 -19.92 -6.46 4.59
CA ILE A 713 -20.05 -7.03 5.95
C ILE A 713 -19.26 -6.17 6.96
N PRO A 714 -19.62 -6.22 8.26
CA PRO A 714 -18.85 -5.55 9.30
C PRO A 714 -17.39 -6.01 9.28
N PHE A 715 -16.46 -5.06 9.38
CA PHE A 715 -15.03 -5.30 9.19
C PHE A 715 -14.46 -6.33 10.18
N TYR A 716 -14.98 -6.39 11.41
CA TYR A 716 -14.58 -7.40 12.38
C TYR A 716 -15.02 -8.82 11.97
N GLN A 717 -16.18 -8.98 11.33
CA GLN A 717 -16.63 -10.27 10.78
C GLN A 717 -15.73 -10.67 9.61
N MET A 718 -15.37 -9.69 8.77
CA MET A 718 -14.40 -9.89 7.70
C MET A 718 -13.07 -10.41 8.25
N MET A 719 -12.50 -9.78 9.27
CA MET A 719 -11.25 -10.23 9.89
C MET A 719 -11.33 -11.64 10.49
N LEU A 720 -12.45 -12.00 11.13
CA LEU A 720 -12.66 -13.34 11.69
C LEU A 720 -12.79 -14.41 10.60
N LEU A 721 -13.55 -14.10 9.54
CA LEU A 721 -13.93 -15.07 8.52
C LEU A 721 -12.96 -15.13 7.34
N GLN A 722 -12.03 -14.18 7.19
CA GLN A 722 -11.18 -14.03 5.99
C GLN A 722 -10.55 -15.34 5.49
N ARG A 723 -10.05 -16.21 6.39
CA ARG A 723 -9.42 -17.51 6.05
C ARG A 723 -10.40 -18.60 5.63
N LEU A 724 -11.68 -18.47 6.00
CA LEU A 724 -12.76 -19.37 5.60
C LEU A 724 -13.39 -18.93 4.28
N ILE A 725 -13.56 -17.62 4.09
CA ILE A 725 -14.20 -17.04 2.90
C ILE A 725 -13.23 -16.75 1.75
N SER A 726 -11.91 -16.75 2.02
CA SER A 726 -10.87 -16.53 1.02
C SER A 726 -9.56 -17.21 1.39
N LYS A 727 -8.83 -17.63 0.36
CA LYS A 727 -7.44 -18.12 0.43
C LYS A 727 -6.54 -17.37 -0.56
N GLU A 728 -7.00 -16.19 -0.97
CA GLU A 728 -6.37 -15.27 -1.92
C GLU A 728 -5.53 -14.24 -1.14
N PRO A 729 -4.17 -14.25 -1.27
CA PRO A 729 -3.29 -13.42 -0.44
C PRO A 729 -3.48 -11.92 -0.58
N HIS A 730 -3.86 -11.40 -1.74
CA HIS A 730 -3.95 -9.97 -2.00
C HIS A 730 -5.14 -9.36 -1.24
N PHE A 731 -6.29 -10.03 -1.25
CA PHE A 731 -7.46 -9.68 -0.43
C PHE A 731 -7.17 -9.77 1.07
N MET A 732 -6.64 -10.92 1.56
CA MET A 732 -6.32 -11.08 2.98
C MET A 732 -5.31 -10.02 3.45
N LEU A 733 -4.30 -9.72 2.63
CA LEU A 733 -3.32 -8.70 2.95
C LEU A 733 -3.89 -7.29 2.90
N ALA A 734 -4.76 -6.97 1.95
CA ALA A 734 -5.41 -5.66 1.88
C ALA A 734 -6.30 -5.41 3.12
N ILE A 735 -7.00 -6.43 3.63
CA ILE A 735 -7.70 -6.36 4.93
C ILE A 735 -6.72 -6.14 6.08
N ALA A 736 -5.67 -6.96 6.17
CA ALA A 736 -4.69 -6.87 7.25
C ALA A 736 -3.99 -5.51 7.29
N ARG A 737 -3.63 -4.95 6.12
CA ARG A 737 -3.05 -3.60 6.00
C ARG A 737 -4.09 -2.50 6.27
N ALA A 738 -5.33 -2.62 5.79
CA ALA A 738 -6.39 -1.66 6.11
C ALA A 738 -6.61 -1.53 7.63
N TYR A 739 -6.64 -2.65 8.36
CA TYR A 739 -6.78 -2.66 9.81
C TYR A 739 -5.66 -1.89 10.55
N ARG A 740 -4.42 -1.89 10.01
CA ARG A 740 -3.29 -1.15 10.61
C ARG A 740 -3.60 0.36 10.70
N TYR A 741 -4.26 0.93 9.69
CA TYR A 741 -4.65 2.34 9.60
C TYR A 741 -5.98 2.70 10.29
N PHE A 742 -6.60 1.81 11.06
CA PHE A 742 -7.79 2.19 11.84
C PHE A 742 -7.38 2.91 13.14
N HIS A 743 -8.19 3.87 13.60
CA HIS A 743 -8.03 4.44 14.95
C HIS A 743 -8.12 3.34 16.01
N ASP A 744 -7.40 3.51 17.12
CA ASP A 744 -7.42 2.54 18.23
C ASP A 744 -8.82 2.39 18.86
N GLU A 745 -9.67 3.42 18.81
CA GLU A 745 -11.10 3.32 19.18
C GLU A 745 -11.86 2.31 18.31
N LEU A 746 -11.73 2.40 16.98
CA LEU A 746 -12.39 1.47 16.03
C LEU A 746 -11.83 0.05 16.17
N LYS A 747 -10.52 -0.07 16.43
CA LYS A 747 -9.89 -1.35 16.74
C LYS A 747 -10.48 -1.94 18.02
N LEU A 748 -10.64 -1.15 19.08
CA LEU A 748 -11.19 -1.56 20.37
C LEU A 748 -12.67 -1.95 20.29
N GLU A 749 -13.50 -1.16 19.59
CA GLU A 749 -14.91 -1.46 19.35
C GLU A 749 -15.07 -2.83 18.65
N ALA A 750 -14.26 -3.08 17.61
CA ALA A 750 -14.21 -4.37 16.93
C ALA A 750 -13.83 -5.52 17.90
N LYS A 751 -12.86 -5.33 18.81
CA LYS A 751 -12.53 -6.33 19.84
C LYS A 751 -13.70 -6.61 20.77
N MET A 752 -14.41 -5.58 21.22
CA MET A 752 -15.55 -5.71 22.13
C MET A 752 -16.71 -6.47 21.46
N GLN A 753 -17.01 -6.15 20.19
CA GLN A 753 -18.04 -6.83 19.41
C GLN A 753 -17.71 -8.32 19.21
N VAL A 754 -16.46 -8.64 18.89
CA VAL A 754 -16.02 -10.05 18.78
C VAL A 754 -16.14 -10.77 20.12
N LYS A 755 -15.69 -10.17 21.23
CA LYS A 755 -15.79 -10.79 22.56
C LYS A 755 -17.24 -11.05 22.97
N ALA A 756 -18.16 -10.13 22.65
CA ALA A 756 -19.60 -10.31 22.88
C ALA A 756 -20.17 -11.50 22.09
N ILE A 757 -19.83 -11.61 20.80
CA ILE A 757 -20.28 -12.72 19.93
C ILE A 757 -19.71 -14.06 20.39
N ILE A 758 -18.43 -14.11 20.77
CA ILE A 758 -17.82 -15.34 21.30
C ILE A 758 -18.53 -15.77 22.57
N LYS A 759 -18.75 -14.85 23.52
CA LYS A 759 -19.49 -15.15 24.75
C LYS A 759 -20.90 -15.67 24.45
N GLN A 760 -21.64 -15.02 23.54
CA GLN A 760 -23.01 -15.39 23.21
C GLN A 760 -23.13 -16.72 22.45
N ARG A 761 -22.10 -17.16 21.71
CA ARG A 761 -22.14 -18.38 20.89
C ARG A 761 -21.42 -19.60 21.46
N PHE A 762 -20.53 -19.41 22.44
CA PHE A 762 -19.62 -20.46 22.91
C PHE A 762 -19.62 -20.65 24.44
N GLU A 763 -20.72 -20.34 25.13
CA GLU A 763 -20.96 -20.84 26.50
C GLU A 763 -21.13 -22.38 26.49
N GLY A 764 -20.00 -23.10 26.47
CA GLY A 764 -19.95 -24.57 26.49
C GLY A 764 -18.86 -25.22 25.62
N LEU A 765 -18.19 -24.46 24.74
CA LEU A 765 -17.07 -24.92 23.92
C LEU A 765 -15.95 -23.88 23.99
N GLN A 766 -14.68 -24.32 24.04
CA GLN A 766 -13.53 -23.43 23.86
C GLN A 766 -12.94 -23.57 22.45
N PRO A 767 -13.44 -22.82 21.46
CA PRO A 767 -12.65 -22.51 20.28
C PRO A 767 -11.60 -21.45 20.63
N ASP A 768 -10.38 -21.64 20.14
CA ASP A 768 -9.26 -20.73 20.40
C ASP A 768 -9.34 -19.47 19.51
N TRP A 769 -9.39 -18.28 20.12
CA TRP A 769 -9.60 -16.99 19.45
C TRP A 769 -8.80 -15.86 20.12
N SER A 770 -7.48 -15.82 19.89
CA SER A 770 -6.59 -14.78 20.40
C SER A 770 -6.66 -13.45 19.61
N ILE A 771 -7.81 -12.76 19.65
CA ILE A 771 -7.75 -11.29 19.56
C ILE A 771 -7.00 -10.81 20.81
N PRO A 772 -5.92 -10.01 20.69
CA PRO A 772 -5.08 -9.67 21.84
C PRO A 772 -5.85 -8.83 22.86
N LEU A 773 -6.31 -9.52 23.91
CA LEU A 773 -6.79 -8.98 25.16
C LEU A 773 -5.56 -8.68 26.02
N ASN A 774 -5.22 -7.40 26.19
CA ASN A 774 -4.36 -6.97 27.29
C ASN A 774 -5.17 -6.02 28.17
N TYR A 775 -5.11 -6.24 29.49
CA TYR A 775 -6.07 -5.70 30.44
C TYR A 775 -5.74 -4.28 30.91
N GLU A 776 -4.50 -3.82 30.76
CA GLU A 776 -4.00 -2.63 31.49
C GLU A 776 -4.40 -1.28 30.87
N THR A 777 -4.77 -1.23 29.58
CA THR A 777 -5.37 -0.04 28.97
C THR A 777 -6.90 -0.01 29.06
N MET A 778 -7.54 -1.13 29.43
CA MET A 778 -9.00 -1.24 29.38
C MET A 778 -9.71 -0.35 30.39
N ASP A 779 -9.16 -0.14 31.59
CA ASP A 779 -9.90 0.58 32.64
C ASP A 779 -9.90 2.10 32.42
N MET A 780 -8.76 2.69 32.01
CA MET A 780 -8.73 4.11 31.60
C MET A 780 -9.51 4.35 30.30
N MET A 781 -9.49 3.42 29.34
CA MET A 781 -10.30 3.53 28.12
C MET A 781 -11.78 3.30 28.38
N ARG A 782 -12.16 2.43 29.33
CA ARG A 782 -13.56 2.24 29.77
C ARG A 782 -14.11 3.52 30.35
N GLN A 783 -13.40 4.16 31.29
CA GLN A 783 -13.84 5.44 31.84
C GLN A 783 -14.08 6.46 30.73
N HIS A 784 -13.15 6.61 29.78
CA HIS A 784 -13.30 7.59 28.71
C HIS A 784 -14.41 7.24 27.70
N ILE A 785 -14.68 5.96 27.46
CA ILE A 785 -15.78 5.48 26.62
C ILE A 785 -17.13 5.62 27.34
N GLU A 786 -17.19 5.39 28.65
CA GLU A 786 -18.37 5.57 29.49
C GLU A 786 -18.72 7.07 29.61
N GLU A 787 -17.73 7.95 29.77
CA GLU A 787 -17.87 9.41 29.69
C GLU A 787 -18.46 9.83 28.32
N ARG A 788 -17.88 9.37 27.20
CA ARG A 788 -18.37 9.73 25.86
C ARG A 788 -19.72 9.08 25.49
N LEU A 789 -20.05 7.93 26.04
CA LEU A 789 -21.39 7.33 25.91
C LEU A 789 -22.43 8.13 26.72
N GLN A 790 -22.06 8.65 27.90
CA GLN A 790 -22.91 9.54 28.67
C GLN A 790 -23.14 10.87 27.93
N GLU A 791 -22.09 11.52 27.41
CA GLU A 791 -22.21 12.70 26.54
C GLU A 791 -23.12 12.44 25.33
N LYS A 792 -22.95 11.29 24.65
CA LYS A 792 -23.80 10.92 23.50
C LYS A 792 -25.26 10.75 23.90
N HIS A 793 -25.56 10.05 24.98
CA HIS A 793 -26.93 9.89 25.48
C HIS A 793 -27.53 11.19 26.04
N GLU A 794 -26.69 12.16 26.44
CA GLU A 794 -27.14 13.50 26.82
C GLU A 794 -27.46 14.35 25.60
N LEU A 795 -26.64 14.30 24.54
CA LEU A 795 -26.92 14.91 23.24
C LEU A 795 -28.17 14.32 22.56
N GLU A 796 -28.37 13.00 22.62
CA GLU A 796 -29.58 12.33 22.11
C GLU A 796 -30.83 12.80 22.86
N ARG A 797 -30.77 12.90 24.20
CA ARG A 797 -31.88 13.44 25.01
C ARG A 797 -32.14 14.92 24.74
N GLN A 798 -31.11 15.74 24.55
CA GLN A 798 -31.26 17.15 24.19
C GLN A 798 -31.90 17.30 22.79
N ALA A 799 -31.54 16.45 21.83
CA ALA A 799 -32.14 16.43 20.50
C ALA A 799 -33.61 16.01 20.52
N GLN A 800 -33.97 14.96 21.27
CA GLN A 800 -35.37 14.55 21.48
C GLN A 800 -36.18 15.65 22.17
N HIS A 801 -35.66 16.23 23.25
CA HIS A 801 -36.37 17.30 23.98
C HIS A 801 -36.61 18.54 23.11
N LYS A 802 -35.64 18.90 22.24
CA LYS A 802 -35.82 19.98 21.27
C LYS A 802 -36.92 19.67 20.25
N HIS A 803 -36.97 18.44 19.74
CA HIS A 803 -38.01 17.99 18.81
C HIS A 803 -39.41 17.97 19.47
N GLU A 804 -39.51 17.60 20.75
CA GLU A 804 -40.75 17.68 21.53
C GLU A 804 -41.23 19.11 21.73
N ILE A 805 -40.33 20.06 22.02
CA ILE A 805 -40.65 21.49 22.12
C ILE A 805 -41.13 22.05 20.78
N GLU A 806 -40.48 21.69 19.68
CA GLU A 806 -40.90 22.09 18.32
C GLU A 806 -42.29 21.51 17.96
N GLU A 807 -42.60 20.27 18.36
CA GLU A 807 -43.94 19.69 18.23
C GLU A 807 -45.00 20.39 19.10
N GLU A 808 -44.68 20.72 20.36
CA GLU A 808 -45.57 21.47 21.26
C GLU A 808 -45.87 22.88 20.74
N GLU A 809 -44.88 23.58 20.21
CA GLU A 809 -45.10 24.86 19.53
C GLU A 809 -46.00 24.72 18.30
N LEU A 810 -45.82 23.67 17.49
CA LEU A 810 -46.68 23.39 16.34
C LEU A 810 -48.13 23.10 16.78
N LYS A 811 -48.31 22.38 17.90
CA LYS A 811 -49.62 22.07 18.50
C LYS A 811 -50.29 23.31 19.11
N LYS A 812 -49.54 24.25 19.71
CA LYS A 812 -50.05 25.56 20.15
C LYS A 812 -50.46 26.44 18.97
N LYS A 813 -49.60 26.60 17.95
CA LYS A 813 -49.91 27.35 16.72
C LYS A 813 -51.15 26.79 15.97
N ARG A 814 -51.44 25.49 16.12
CA ARG A 814 -52.70 24.86 15.61
C ARG A 814 -53.93 25.05 16.50
N LYS A 815 -53.77 25.36 17.80
CA LYS A 815 -54.89 25.66 18.72
C LYS A 815 -55.30 27.14 18.69
N ASP A 816 -54.37 28.04 18.42
CA ASP A 816 -54.61 29.49 18.38
C ASP A 816 -55.11 30.01 17.01
N ALA A 817 -55.39 29.11 16.06
CA ALA A 817 -55.98 29.44 14.77
C ALA A 817 -57.52 29.50 14.87
N PRO A 818 -58.18 30.66 14.63
CA PRO A 818 -59.63 30.80 14.78
C PRO A 818 -60.41 30.05 13.68
N PRO A 819 -61.60 29.52 13.98
CA PRO A 819 -62.38 28.74 13.02
C PRO A 819 -63.02 29.64 11.97
N GLN A 820 -62.77 29.35 10.68
CA GLN A 820 -63.52 29.96 9.58
C GLN A 820 -64.35 28.92 8.84
N ASN A 821 -65.64 29.25 8.69
CA ASN A 821 -66.68 28.38 8.18
C ASN A 821 -66.56 28.15 6.67
N PHE A 822 -66.88 26.94 6.23
CA PHE A 822 -67.20 26.65 4.84
C PHE A 822 -68.50 27.37 4.43
N ILE A 823 -68.39 28.38 3.55
CA ILE A 823 -69.46 28.78 2.64
C ILE A 823 -68.84 29.01 1.26
N ALA A 824 -69.37 28.32 0.26
CA ALA A 824 -69.22 28.61 -1.17
C ALA A 824 -70.65 28.67 -1.76
N PRO A 825 -70.88 29.17 -2.99
CA PRO A 825 -70.01 29.87 -3.97
C PRO A 825 -70.55 31.33 -4.19
N PRO A 826 -70.43 32.09 -5.32
CA PRO A 826 -69.81 31.82 -6.64
C PRO A 826 -69.01 32.97 -7.35
N ILE A 827 -68.19 32.53 -8.32
CA ILE A 827 -67.98 33.04 -9.70
C ILE A 827 -68.05 34.57 -10.01
N ALA A 828 -66.90 35.10 -10.45
CA ALA A 828 -66.61 36.15 -11.47
C ALA A 828 -66.80 37.68 -11.22
N ALA A 829 -65.68 38.42 -11.43
CA ALA A 829 -65.44 39.60 -12.31
C ALA A 829 -66.52 40.72 -12.48
N MET A 830 -66.20 42.01 -12.67
CA MET A 830 -64.93 42.78 -12.73
C MET A 830 -65.21 44.31 -12.63
N GLU A 831 -64.24 45.08 -12.13
CA GLU A 831 -63.90 46.50 -12.48
C GLU A 831 -64.83 47.72 -12.18
N VAL A 832 -64.20 48.91 -12.38
CA VAL A 832 -64.63 50.33 -12.30
C VAL A 832 -64.37 51.01 -10.92
N ASP A 833 -63.26 51.78 -10.72
CA ASP A 833 -63.00 53.24 -11.01
C ASP A 833 -63.67 54.19 -9.96
N GLU A 834 -63.15 55.33 -9.47
CA GLU A 834 -62.13 56.31 -9.95
C GLU A 834 -61.24 56.92 -8.81
N GLN A 835 -60.31 57.81 -9.18
CA GLN A 835 -59.29 58.58 -8.39
C GLN A 835 -59.80 59.96 -7.84
N PRO A 836 -59.02 60.95 -7.28
CA PRO A 836 -57.55 61.21 -7.21
C PRO A 836 -57.03 61.64 -5.79
N ALA A 837 -55.82 62.19 -5.49
CA ALA A 837 -54.68 62.77 -6.24
C ALA A 837 -53.33 62.57 -5.48
N GLN A 838 -52.21 62.16 -6.11
CA GLN A 838 -51.02 62.95 -6.55
C GLN A 838 -50.27 63.75 -5.44
N THR A 839 -48.94 63.70 -5.29
CA THR A 839 -47.77 63.61 -6.22
C THR A 839 -46.59 62.90 -5.50
N GLU A 840 -45.41 62.52 -6.05
CA GLU A 840 -44.81 62.25 -7.39
C GLU A 840 -43.50 61.42 -7.13
N VAL A 841 -42.77 60.78 -8.07
CA VAL A 841 -43.11 59.89 -9.22
C VAL A 841 -41.79 59.37 -9.88
N LYS A 842 -41.89 58.24 -10.63
CA LYS A 842 -40.96 57.65 -11.63
C LYS A 842 -40.18 56.38 -11.25
N THR A 843 -40.19 55.28 -12.01
CA THR A 843 -41.16 54.63 -12.96
C THR A 843 -40.55 53.24 -13.31
N VAL A 844 -41.23 52.09 -13.14
CA VAL A 844 -42.06 51.34 -14.15
C VAL A 844 -41.24 50.68 -15.30
N ALA A 845 -41.49 49.46 -15.81
CA ALA A 845 -42.16 48.23 -15.34
C ALA A 845 -42.00 47.07 -16.40
N THR A 846 -42.39 45.83 -16.04
CA THR A 846 -43.06 44.72 -16.82
C THR A 846 -42.89 44.57 -18.36
N LEU A 847 -42.82 43.35 -18.92
CA LEU A 847 -44.01 42.49 -19.21
C LEU A 847 -43.71 41.00 -19.55
N ASN A 848 -44.60 40.12 -19.05
CA ASN A 848 -45.18 38.84 -19.54
C ASN A 848 -44.37 37.55 -19.91
N LYS A 849 -45.10 36.43 -19.73
CA LYS A 849 -44.83 35.01 -20.09
C LYS A 849 -45.53 34.64 -21.42
N GLU A 850 -45.06 33.59 -22.12
CA GLU A 850 -45.82 32.32 -22.32
C GLU A 850 -44.95 31.19 -22.90
N GLU A 851 -45.56 30.02 -23.14
CA GLU A 851 -44.92 28.70 -23.36
C GLU A 851 -44.79 28.28 -24.85
N LEU A 852 -44.17 27.11 -25.06
CA LEU A 852 -44.38 26.10 -26.13
C LEU A 852 -43.25 25.86 -27.17
N LEU A 853 -42.88 24.56 -27.21
CA LEU A 853 -42.66 23.67 -28.37
C LEU A 853 -41.62 23.97 -29.48
N GLU A 854 -40.83 22.90 -29.72
CA GLU A 854 -40.54 22.25 -31.00
C GLU A 854 -40.06 23.03 -32.25
N GLU A 855 -38.90 22.55 -32.73
CA GLU A 855 -38.64 22.12 -34.12
C GLU A 855 -38.31 23.11 -35.26
N PHE A 856 -37.44 22.59 -36.15
CA PHE A 856 -37.26 22.89 -37.59
C PHE A 856 -36.94 24.34 -38.01
N GLU A 857 -36.09 24.64 -39.00
CA GLU A 857 -36.04 24.05 -40.34
C GLU A 857 -34.71 24.42 -41.08
N HIS A 858 -34.23 23.52 -41.94
CA HIS A 858 -33.46 23.86 -43.16
C HIS A 858 -34.43 24.58 -44.14
N PRO A 859 -34.02 25.45 -45.12
CA PRO A 859 -33.24 24.93 -46.27
C PRO A 859 -32.49 25.92 -47.22
N LYS A 860 -31.80 25.30 -48.19
CA LYS A 860 -31.61 25.71 -49.62
C LYS A 860 -30.63 26.82 -50.05
N GLU A 861 -29.50 26.33 -50.60
CA GLU A 861 -29.09 26.40 -52.03
C GLU A 861 -29.03 27.74 -52.81
N SER A 862 -27.82 28.11 -53.24
CA SER A 862 -27.43 28.47 -54.65
C SER A 862 -25.88 28.66 -54.69
N VAL A 863 -25.03 27.88 -55.40
CA VAL A 863 -24.83 27.74 -56.87
C VAL A 863 -24.41 29.08 -57.54
N PRO A 864 -23.37 29.20 -58.42
CA PRO A 864 -22.31 28.27 -58.89
C PRO A 864 -20.85 28.86 -59.01
N GLU A 865 -19.91 28.07 -59.60
CA GLU A 865 -18.77 28.46 -60.50
C GLU A 865 -17.61 29.37 -59.99
N ALA A 866 -16.36 29.34 -60.49
CA ALA A 866 -15.62 28.40 -61.37
C ALA A 866 -14.08 28.70 -61.36
N GLU A 867 -13.24 27.66 -61.58
CA GLU A 867 -11.96 27.63 -62.36
C GLU A 867 -10.78 28.62 -62.09
N LEU A 868 -9.47 28.33 -62.30
CA LEU A 868 -8.71 27.16 -62.78
C LEU A 868 -7.18 27.30 -62.48
N SER A 869 -6.42 26.19 -62.63
CA SER A 869 -4.94 26.08 -62.85
C SER A 869 -3.96 26.32 -61.67
N ALA A 870 -2.81 25.64 -61.53
CA ALA A 870 -2.25 24.49 -62.26
C ALA A 870 -1.17 23.69 -61.45
N GLU A 871 -1.22 22.35 -61.64
CA GLU A 871 -0.13 21.39 -61.91
C GLU A 871 1.15 21.22 -61.03
N SER A 872 1.32 20.01 -60.47
CA SER A 872 2.30 18.97 -60.92
C SER A 872 2.38 17.82 -59.88
N GLY A 873 2.52 16.53 -60.22
CA GLY A 873 2.39 15.84 -61.50
C GLY A 873 2.39 14.30 -61.34
N SER A 874 1.56 13.62 -62.16
CA SER A 874 1.60 12.22 -62.69
C SER A 874 2.08 10.98 -61.87
N ALA A 875 1.66 9.73 -62.16
CA ALA A 875 0.45 9.15 -62.78
C ALA A 875 0.53 7.59 -62.79
N ALA A 876 -0.60 6.94 -63.15
CA ALA A 876 -0.83 5.51 -63.50
C ALA A 876 -1.16 4.53 -62.33
N THR A 877 -2.39 4.12 -61.98
CA THR A 877 -3.64 3.63 -62.65
C THR A 877 -3.66 2.19 -63.17
N TYR A 878 -4.59 1.37 -62.67
CA TYR A 878 -5.57 0.44 -63.32
C TYR A 878 -6.28 -0.31 -62.14
N SER A 879 -7.61 -0.17 -61.88
CA SER A 879 -8.78 -0.87 -62.48
C SER A 879 -8.85 -2.38 -62.16
N ALA A 880 -10.00 -3.06 -61.93
CA ALA A 880 -11.40 -2.66 -61.61
C ALA A 880 -12.28 -3.89 -61.26
N ALA A 881 -13.39 -3.67 -60.51
CA ALA A 881 -14.72 -4.35 -60.58
C ALA A 881 -14.90 -5.89 -60.36
N LEU A 882 -16.20 -6.26 -60.19
CA LEU A 882 -16.84 -7.61 -60.17
C LEU A 882 -16.68 -8.42 -58.84
N ASP A 883 -17.64 -9.22 -58.34
CA ASP A 883 -18.98 -9.54 -58.88
C ASP A 883 -20.06 -9.97 -57.83
N GLU A 884 -21.30 -9.67 -58.24
CA GLU A 884 -22.61 -10.35 -58.13
C GLU A 884 -23.08 -11.41 -57.09
N THR A 885 -24.32 -11.16 -56.64
CA THR A 885 -25.50 -12.08 -56.52
C THR A 885 -25.81 -12.96 -55.28
N THR A 886 -26.75 -12.45 -54.47
CA THR A 886 -28.15 -12.92 -54.32
C THR A 886 -28.51 -14.43 -54.30
N ARG A 887 -29.20 -14.86 -53.22
CA ARG A 887 -30.41 -15.76 -53.10
C ARG A 887 -30.29 -16.65 -51.85
N LYS A 888 -31.31 -17.01 -51.05
CA LYS A 888 -32.77 -16.75 -50.91
C LYS A 888 -33.25 -17.57 -49.68
N ALA A 889 -34.41 -17.19 -49.14
CA ALA A 889 -35.37 -17.94 -48.29
C ALA A 889 -35.48 -17.40 -46.85
N GLU A 890 -36.59 -16.78 -46.42
CA GLU A 890 -37.99 -17.29 -46.26
C GLU A 890 -38.14 -18.27 -45.08
N ALA A 891 -39.16 -18.22 -44.22
CA ALA A 891 -40.22 -17.23 -43.98
C ALA A 891 -40.91 -17.50 -42.61
N GLU A 892 -41.83 -16.61 -42.19
CA GLU A 892 -42.66 -16.70 -40.97
C GLU A 892 -43.45 -18.02 -40.79
N LYS A 893 -43.72 -18.41 -39.52
CA LYS A 893 -45.06 -18.35 -38.87
C LYS A 893 -45.02 -18.97 -37.45
N LYS A 894 -45.33 -18.22 -36.38
CA LYS A 894 -46.68 -17.87 -35.84
C LYS A 894 -47.50 -19.07 -35.31
N LYS A 895 -47.71 -19.11 -33.99
CA LYS A 895 -49.01 -18.91 -33.27
C LYS A 895 -48.84 -19.22 -31.76
N THR A 896 -49.05 -18.28 -30.82
CA THR A 896 -50.32 -17.89 -30.12
C THR A 896 -50.95 -19.02 -29.29
N GLN A 897 -51.54 -18.82 -28.09
CA GLN A 897 -52.12 -17.58 -27.51
C GLN A 897 -52.39 -17.69 -25.98
N ALA A 898 -52.39 -16.53 -25.30
CA ALA A 898 -53.25 -16.08 -24.17
C ALA A 898 -53.71 -16.99 -23.00
N PHE A 899 -53.65 -16.44 -21.79
CA PHE A 899 -54.87 -16.12 -21.01
C PHE A 899 -54.73 -14.82 -20.19
N LYS A 900 -55.85 -14.21 -19.79
CA LYS A 900 -55.95 -12.91 -19.08
C LYS A 900 -56.52 -13.07 -17.64
N PRO A 901 -56.41 -12.05 -16.75
CA PRO A 901 -56.64 -12.18 -15.30
C PRO A 901 -58.10 -11.88 -14.86
N HIS A 902 -58.47 -12.22 -13.60
CA HIS A 902 -59.06 -11.29 -12.58
C HIS A 902 -59.14 -11.90 -11.13
N PRO A 903 -59.79 -11.30 -10.08
CA PRO A 903 -59.27 -11.29 -8.68
C PRO A 903 -60.05 -12.26 -7.73
N ASP A 904 -59.84 -12.39 -6.40
CA ASP A 904 -60.11 -11.39 -5.34
C ASP A 904 -59.78 -11.89 -3.91
N SER A 905 -59.54 -10.93 -3.01
CA SER A 905 -59.81 -10.92 -1.55
C SER A 905 -59.05 -11.82 -0.52
N ARG A 906 -58.27 -11.11 0.33
CA ARG A 906 -58.22 -11.14 1.83
C ARG A 906 -57.68 -12.37 2.59
N GLY A 907 -56.70 -12.12 3.47
CA GLY A 907 -56.51 -12.90 4.70
C GLY A 907 -55.16 -12.76 5.43
N LEU A 908 -55.14 -11.97 6.51
CA LEU A 908 -54.22 -12.04 7.66
C LEU A 908 -52.70 -11.89 7.42
N VAL A 909 -52.22 -10.65 7.65
CA VAL A 909 -50.86 -10.40 8.18
C VAL A 909 -50.84 -10.83 9.65
N ARG A 910 -49.74 -11.46 10.10
CA ARG A 910 -49.41 -11.66 11.51
C ARG A 910 -48.02 -11.09 11.75
N ASP A 911 -47.93 -10.09 12.61
CA ASP A 911 -46.65 -9.56 13.08
C ASP A 911 -45.93 -10.62 13.93
N PHE A 912 -44.60 -10.67 13.80
CA PHE A 912 -43.74 -11.51 14.64
C PHE A 912 -43.39 -10.74 15.91
N ASP A 913 -43.97 -11.17 17.03
CA ASP A 913 -43.71 -10.61 18.35
C ASP A 913 -42.60 -11.42 19.05
N LEU A 914 -41.43 -10.79 19.20
CA LEU A 914 -40.21 -11.43 19.70
C LEU A 914 -40.19 -11.54 21.24
N GLU A 915 -41.05 -10.79 21.95
CA GLU A 915 -41.03 -10.76 23.42
C GLU A 915 -41.71 -12.00 24.02
N ALA A 916 -42.72 -12.56 23.34
CA ALA A 916 -43.47 -13.73 23.80
C ALA A 916 -42.66 -15.06 23.77
N GLU A 917 -41.69 -15.20 22.87
CA GLU A 917 -40.79 -16.38 22.88
C GLU A 917 -39.69 -16.27 23.96
N ILE A 918 -39.40 -15.05 24.44
CA ILE A 918 -38.40 -14.81 25.49
C ILE A 918 -38.97 -15.15 26.87
N GLU A 919 -40.22 -14.79 27.17
CA GLU A 919 -40.86 -15.17 28.44
C GLU A 919 -41.04 -16.70 28.56
N ALA A 920 -41.39 -17.39 27.46
CA ALA A 920 -41.51 -18.85 27.43
C ALA A 920 -40.19 -19.60 27.70
N PHE A 921 -39.04 -18.99 27.37
CA PHE A 921 -37.71 -19.57 27.63
C PHE A 921 -37.21 -19.30 29.06
N ILE A 922 -37.70 -18.26 29.72
CA ILE A 922 -37.28 -17.87 31.08
C ILE A 922 -37.91 -18.77 32.15
N ASP A 923 -39.14 -19.26 31.95
CA ASP A 923 -39.83 -20.15 32.91
C ASP A 923 -39.31 -21.61 32.91
N GLU A 924 -38.53 -22.04 31.92
CA GLU A 924 -38.03 -23.43 31.83
C GLU A 924 -36.69 -23.65 32.55
N VAL A 925 -36.01 -22.59 33.03
CA VAL A 925 -34.66 -22.69 33.62
C VAL A 925 -34.48 -21.87 34.91
N GLN A 926 -34.97 -22.40 36.05
CA GLN A 926 -34.29 -22.44 37.36
C GLN A 926 -35.21 -23.04 38.45
N PRO A 927 -34.69 -23.48 39.63
CA PRO A 927 -33.28 -23.57 40.04
C PRO A 927 -32.85 -24.98 40.53
N ASP A 928 -31.54 -25.21 40.58
CA ASP A 928 -30.97 -25.77 41.81
C ASP A 928 -29.67 -25.07 42.18
N LEU A 929 -29.58 -24.59 43.41
CA LEU A 929 -28.57 -23.63 43.89
C LEU A 929 -27.46 -24.36 44.65
N GLY A 930 -26.34 -24.62 43.97
CA GLY A 930 -25.22 -25.40 44.50
C GLY A 930 -23.86 -24.71 44.44
N SER A 931 -23.63 -23.65 45.23
CA SER A 931 -22.27 -23.12 45.47
C SER A 931 -21.50 -23.97 46.48
N PRO A 932 -20.46 -24.71 46.05
CA PRO A 932 -19.10 -24.46 46.57
C PRO A 932 -17.99 -24.77 45.51
N ARG A 933 -16.71 -24.38 45.61
CA ARG A 933 -15.90 -23.45 46.43
C ARG A 933 -14.56 -23.26 45.67
N PRO A 934 -13.75 -22.22 45.96
CA PRO A 934 -12.56 -21.89 45.15
C PRO A 934 -11.30 -22.66 45.57
N GLU A 935 -11.16 -23.92 45.16
CA GLU A 935 -9.87 -24.64 45.20
C GLU A 935 -9.66 -25.51 43.94
N LYS A 936 -8.51 -25.30 43.29
CA LYS A 936 -7.96 -25.96 42.08
C LYS A 936 -8.34 -25.37 40.71
N TRP A 937 -7.48 -24.43 40.29
CA TRP A 937 -7.10 -24.04 38.92
C TRP A 937 -8.19 -23.56 37.98
#